data_AF-A0A087GUG5-F1
#
_entry.id   AF-A0A087GUG5-F1
#
_cell.length_a   1.000
_cell.length_b   1.000
_cell.length_c   1.000
_cell.angle_alpha   90.00
_cell.angle_beta   90.00
_cell.angle_gamma   90.00
#
_symmetry.space_group_name_H-M   'P 1'
#
loop_
_entity.id
_entity.type
_entity.pdbx_description
1 polymer ?
#
loop_
_entity_poly.entity_id
_entity_poly.type
_entity_poly.pdbx_seq_one_letter_code
_entity_poly.pdbx_strand_id
1 'polypeptide(L)'
;MITVISIFFLISSVSSTVTISISPQTLNRTGDTITIKWSGISSPSDLDWLGIYSPPESPHDNFIGYKFLTDSPNWQTGSGSISIPLTNLRSDYTFRIFHWTQSEINPKHNDHDHNPLPGTHHLLTESNRLTFRFGLNVPEQIHLAFTDTVNEMRVMFVTGDGEERVVRYGEVKEKLENVTVARGFRYELKHMCHAPANSTIGWRDPGWSFDAVMKNLQQGVKYYYQVGSELRGWSEIHSFVSRNENSEETLAFMFGDMGCATPYKTYIRGEEESLSTVKWILRDIEALGDDKGAVVSHIGDISYARGYSWIWDEFFAQIEPIASKVPYHVCIGNHEYDWPMQPWKPDWASYVYGKDSGGECGVPYSVKFNMPGNSSEDTGMVNGPQTRNLYYSYDMGSVHFVYISTETDFLKGGKQYSFIKSDLESVNRSKTPFVVVQGHRPMYTTSTKVRDTAIRQKMIEHLEPLFVKNNVTVALWGHVHRYERFCPISNNTCGERWQGSPVHLVIGMAGKDTQPIWEPRPNHPDVPIFPQPARSMYRGGEFGYIRLVANKEKLTLSYVGNHDGEVHDVVEILASGEVISGSDDDGKDSNIESKSEFAVLWYIEGASVMVLGVILGYFIGFFSRKKKESGTGSSSNGRWIQVKNEET
;
A
#
# COMPACT_ATOMS: atom_id res chain seq x y z
N MET A 1 -41.38 73.59 18.23
CA MET A 1 -41.26 72.13 18.47
C MET A 1 -41.61 71.43 17.17
N ILE A 2 -40.60 70.95 16.45
CA ILE A 2 -40.78 70.14 15.23
C ILE A 2 -40.39 68.72 15.64
N THR A 3 -41.37 67.83 15.66
CA THR A 3 -41.18 66.43 16.05
C THR A 3 -40.64 65.65 14.86
N VAL A 4 -39.37 65.28 14.91
CA VAL A 4 -38.74 64.38 13.94
C VAL A 4 -39.14 62.95 14.30
N ILE A 5 -39.92 62.31 13.44
CA ILE A 5 -40.25 60.88 13.54
C ILE A 5 -39.10 60.11 12.86
N SER A 6 -38.21 59.54 13.67
CA SER A 6 -37.21 58.58 13.20
C SER A 6 -37.89 57.24 12.94
N ILE A 7 -38.09 56.92 11.65
CA ILE A 7 -38.51 55.58 11.21
C ILE A 7 -37.26 54.69 11.27
N PHE A 8 -37.17 53.85 12.31
CA PHE A 8 -36.22 52.75 12.33
C PHE A 8 -36.67 51.70 11.32
N PHE A 9 -35.97 51.58 10.20
CA PHE A 9 -36.00 50.37 9.39
C PHE A 9 -35.33 49.25 10.21
N LEU A 10 -36.14 48.39 10.81
CA LEU A 10 -35.72 47.04 11.19
C LEU A 10 -35.39 46.30 9.90
N ILE A 11 -34.14 46.37 9.46
CA ILE A 11 -33.58 45.36 8.56
C ILE A 11 -33.46 44.12 9.44
N SER A 12 -34.49 43.27 9.42
CA SER A 12 -34.36 41.89 9.84
C SER A 12 -33.28 41.27 8.97
N SER A 13 -32.08 41.08 9.54
CA SER A 13 -31.08 40.21 8.95
C SER A 13 -31.72 38.83 8.89
N VAL A 14 -32.15 38.43 7.69
CA VAL A 14 -32.45 37.03 7.41
C VAL A 14 -31.10 36.33 7.55
N SER A 15 -30.86 35.74 8.72
CA SER A 15 -29.74 34.84 8.91
C SER A 15 -29.97 33.69 7.93
N SER A 16 -29.31 33.75 6.77
CA SER A 16 -29.36 32.66 5.81
C SER A 16 -28.76 31.43 6.48
N THR A 17 -29.60 30.46 6.81
CA THR A 17 -29.14 29.18 7.34
C THR A 17 -28.18 28.57 6.33
N VAL A 18 -26.95 28.26 6.75
CA VAL A 18 -25.97 27.59 5.89
C VAL A 18 -26.55 26.23 5.49
N THR A 19 -26.61 25.99 4.18
CA THR A 19 -27.14 24.72 3.64
C THR A 19 -25.99 23.84 3.19
N ILE A 20 -26.15 22.53 3.39
CA ILE A 20 -25.27 21.49 2.85
C ILE A 20 -26.11 20.41 2.19
N SER A 21 -25.63 19.90 1.07
CA SER A 21 -26.27 18.82 0.31
C SER A 21 -25.23 17.85 -0.20
N ILE A 22 -25.62 16.58 -0.30
CA ILE A 22 -24.76 15.50 -0.75
C ILE A 22 -25.40 14.75 -1.92
N SER A 23 -24.58 14.36 -2.89
CA SER A 23 -25.03 13.59 -4.06
C SER A 23 -23.93 12.67 -4.57
N PRO A 24 -24.20 11.36 -4.77
CA PRO A 24 -25.44 10.66 -4.40
C PRO A 24 -25.61 10.53 -2.88
N GLN A 25 -26.80 10.13 -2.41
CA GLN A 25 -27.06 9.80 -0.98
C GLN A 25 -26.69 8.36 -0.62
N THR A 26 -26.43 7.52 -1.63
CA THR A 26 -26.05 6.12 -1.44
C THR A 26 -24.91 5.78 -2.39
N LEU A 27 -23.86 5.17 -1.85
CA LEU A 27 -22.74 4.61 -2.61
C LEU A 27 -22.88 3.08 -2.71
N ASN A 28 -22.28 2.47 -3.73
CA ASN A 28 -22.39 1.03 -3.94
C ASN A 28 -21.15 0.29 -3.45
N ARG A 29 -19.96 0.87 -3.61
CA ARG A 29 -18.67 0.24 -3.28
C ARG A 29 -17.66 1.26 -2.81
N THR A 30 -16.64 0.78 -2.10
CA THR A 30 -15.43 1.55 -1.79
C THR A 30 -14.85 2.21 -3.05
N GLY A 31 -14.43 3.47 -2.91
CA GLY A 31 -13.90 4.30 -4.00
C GLY A 31 -14.96 5.06 -4.80
N ASP A 32 -16.25 4.77 -4.64
CA ASP A 32 -17.30 5.60 -5.25
C ASP A 32 -17.23 7.03 -4.68
N THR A 33 -17.40 8.02 -5.55
CA THR A 33 -17.22 9.43 -5.21
C THR A 33 -18.53 10.09 -4.80
N ILE A 34 -18.52 10.78 -3.66
CA ILE A 34 -19.58 11.70 -3.25
C ILE A 34 -19.23 13.13 -3.68
N THR A 35 -20.24 13.93 -4.02
CA THR A 35 -20.12 15.39 -4.15
C THR A 35 -20.90 16.07 -3.04
N ILE A 36 -20.22 16.93 -2.30
CA ILE A 36 -20.74 17.69 -1.16
C ILE A 36 -20.78 19.15 -1.56
N LYS A 37 -21.95 19.79 -1.51
CA LYS A 37 -22.15 21.19 -1.89
C LYS A 37 -22.69 21.98 -0.71
N TRP A 38 -22.21 23.21 -0.53
CA TRP A 38 -22.72 24.12 0.49
C TRP A 38 -23.02 25.51 -0.07
N SER A 39 -23.88 26.25 0.63
CA SER A 39 -24.12 27.67 0.34
C SER A 39 -24.62 28.43 1.57
N GLY A 40 -24.45 29.75 1.57
CA GLY A 40 -24.99 30.65 2.59
C GLY A 40 -24.06 30.99 3.76
N ILE A 41 -22.76 30.70 3.67
CA ILE A 41 -21.77 31.17 4.67
C ILE A 41 -21.55 32.67 4.46
N SER A 42 -22.00 33.49 5.41
CA SER A 42 -21.99 34.96 5.27
C SER A 42 -20.61 35.60 5.42
N SER A 43 -19.67 34.95 6.10
CA SER A 43 -18.30 35.43 6.31
C SER A 43 -17.32 34.27 6.30
N PRO A 44 -17.00 33.71 5.12
CA PRO A 44 -16.12 32.56 5.00
C PRO A 44 -14.71 32.85 5.53
N SER A 45 -14.15 31.89 6.24
CA SER A 45 -12.74 31.87 6.65
C SER A 45 -11.94 30.94 5.75
N ASP A 46 -10.65 31.24 5.55
CA ASP A 46 -9.71 30.33 4.87
C ASP A 46 -9.42 29.06 5.69
N LEU A 47 -9.83 29.04 6.95
CA LEU A 47 -9.75 27.89 7.85
C LEU A 47 -11.10 27.17 8.04
N ASP A 48 -12.19 27.64 7.42
CA ASP A 48 -13.44 26.89 7.43
C ASP A 48 -13.22 25.51 6.84
N TRP A 49 -13.84 24.50 7.44
CA TRP A 49 -13.53 23.11 7.10
C TRP A 49 -14.76 22.21 7.14
N LEU A 50 -14.67 21.15 6.34
CA LEU A 50 -15.62 20.07 6.20
C LEU A 50 -15.07 18.84 6.95
N GLY A 51 -15.71 18.48 8.05
CA GLY A 51 -15.43 17.26 8.80
C GLY A 51 -16.20 16.06 8.26
N ILE A 52 -15.53 14.91 8.24
CA ILE A 52 -16.02 13.61 7.78
C ILE A 52 -16.18 12.72 9.01
N TYR A 53 -17.38 12.18 9.21
CA TYR A 53 -17.71 11.37 10.39
C TYR A 53 -18.34 10.05 9.96
N SER A 54 -17.75 8.96 10.43
CA SER A 54 -18.32 7.62 10.39
C SER A 54 -17.95 6.92 11.70
N PRO A 55 -18.89 6.47 12.54
CA PRO A 55 -20.35 6.59 12.37
C PRO A 55 -20.84 8.06 12.46
N PRO A 56 -22.03 8.39 11.95
CA PRO A 56 -22.57 9.75 11.96
C PRO A 56 -22.68 10.38 13.36
N GLU A 57 -22.91 9.56 14.38
CA GLU A 57 -23.13 9.94 15.77
C GLU A 57 -21.82 10.28 16.51
N SER A 58 -20.68 10.18 15.83
CA SER A 58 -19.38 10.53 16.40
C SER A 58 -19.40 11.98 16.93
N PRO A 59 -18.85 12.22 18.14
CA PRO A 59 -18.62 13.58 18.65
C PRO A 59 -17.89 14.46 17.65
N HIS A 60 -18.08 15.78 17.71
CA HIS A 60 -17.50 16.70 16.73
C HIS A 60 -15.97 16.65 16.68
N ASP A 61 -15.31 16.38 17.79
CA ASP A 61 -13.86 16.21 17.94
C ASP A 61 -13.33 14.84 17.48
N ASN A 62 -14.22 13.91 17.10
CA ASN A 62 -13.90 12.55 16.66
C ASN A 62 -14.22 12.33 15.17
N PHE A 63 -13.88 13.28 14.30
CA PHE A 63 -13.93 13.10 12.85
C PHE A 63 -12.92 12.03 12.41
N ILE A 64 -13.17 11.33 11.31
CA ILE A 64 -12.15 10.43 10.73
C ILE A 64 -11.23 11.17 9.75
N GLY A 65 -11.69 12.31 9.25
CA GLY A 65 -10.92 13.17 8.37
C GLY A 65 -11.61 14.49 8.08
N TYR A 66 -10.90 15.36 7.36
CA TYR A 66 -11.38 16.68 7.02
C TYR A 66 -10.79 17.22 5.71
N LYS A 67 -11.48 18.21 5.15
CA LYS A 67 -10.98 19.08 4.07
C LYS A 67 -11.24 20.54 4.39
N PHE A 68 -10.35 21.43 4.00
CA PHE A 68 -10.63 22.86 4.07
C PHE A 68 -11.60 23.24 2.96
N LEU A 69 -12.50 24.18 3.23
CA LEU A 69 -13.43 24.67 2.21
C LEU A 69 -12.70 25.38 1.07
N THR A 70 -11.47 25.85 1.32
CA THR A 70 -10.54 26.42 0.33
C THR A 70 -10.21 25.48 -0.82
N ASP A 71 -10.41 24.17 -0.65
CA ASP A 71 -10.28 23.18 -1.74
C ASP A 71 -11.29 23.44 -2.88
N SER A 72 -12.36 24.21 -2.61
CA SER A 72 -13.30 24.65 -3.64
C SER A 72 -12.96 26.05 -4.15
N PRO A 73 -12.87 26.30 -5.47
CA PRO A 73 -12.42 27.59 -6.01
C PRO A 73 -13.34 28.78 -5.71
N ASN A 74 -14.60 28.53 -5.32
CA ASN A 74 -15.60 29.57 -5.05
C ASN A 74 -15.86 29.80 -3.56
N TRP A 75 -15.06 29.19 -2.66
CA TRP A 75 -15.32 29.19 -1.22
C TRP A 75 -15.56 30.60 -0.63
N GLN A 76 -14.89 31.63 -1.17
CA GLN A 76 -15.04 33.02 -0.72
C GLN A 76 -16.44 33.59 -0.94
N THR A 77 -17.24 33.03 -1.85
CA THR A 77 -18.64 33.45 -2.05
C THR A 77 -19.58 32.84 -0.99
N GLY A 78 -19.04 32.11 -0.02
CA GLY A 78 -19.81 31.38 0.98
C GLY A 78 -20.52 30.15 0.44
N SER A 79 -20.12 29.69 -0.74
CA SER A 79 -20.67 28.52 -1.42
C SER A 79 -19.56 27.75 -2.10
N GLY A 80 -19.74 26.45 -2.27
CA GLY A 80 -18.72 25.63 -2.90
C GLY A 80 -19.14 24.19 -3.04
N SER A 81 -18.23 23.40 -3.60
CA SER A 81 -18.38 21.97 -3.74
C SER A 81 -17.05 21.25 -3.66
N ILE A 82 -17.04 20.10 -3.00
CA ILE A 82 -15.90 19.19 -2.89
C ILE A 82 -16.39 17.78 -3.26
N SER A 83 -15.56 17.03 -3.99
CA SER A 83 -15.80 15.63 -4.30
C SER A 83 -14.77 14.75 -3.60
N ILE A 84 -15.21 13.65 -2.99
CA ILE A 84 -14.38 12.77 -2.18
C ILE A 84 -14.72 11.31 -2.52
N PRO A 85 -13.77 10.46 -2.95
CA PRO A 85 -13.98 9.01 -2.95
C PRO A 85 -14.02 8.51 -1.51
N LEU A 86 -14.99 7.65 -1.18
CA LEU A 86 -15.15 7.14 0.19
C LEU A 86 -14.94 5.64 0.28
N THR A 87 -14.33 5.23 1.37
CA THR A 87 -14.16 3.83 1.74
C THR A 87 -15.33 3.34 2.57
N ASN A 88 -15.80 2.12 2.33
CA ASN A 88 -16.86 1.55 3.14
C ASN A 88 -16.32 1.12 4.51
N LEU A 89 -16.56 1.93 5.52
CA LEU A 89 -16.17 1.64 6.91
C LEU A 89 -17.22 0.83 7.67
N ARG A 90 -18.17 0.19 6.95
CA ARG A 90 -19.28 -0.60 7.49
C ARG A 90 -20.21 0.21 8.41
N SER A 91 -20.18 1.52 8.26
CA SER A 91 -21.06 2.47 8.94
C SER A 91 -21.39 3.62 7.99
N ASP A 92 -22.48 4.31 8.30
CA ASP A 92 -22.92 5.46 7.55
C ASP A 92 -21.95 6.64 7.71
N TYR A 93 -22.14 7.66 6.88
CA TYR A 93 -21.37 8.90 6.92
C TYR A 93 -22.28 10.10 7.17
N THR A 94 -21.75 11.09 7.89
CA THR A 94 -22.26 12.47 7.88
C THR A 94 -21.12 13.44 7.68
N PHE A 95 -21.45 14.62 7.14
CA PHE A 95 -20.50 15.68 6.86
C PHE A 95 -20.95 16.94 7.58
N ARG A 96 -20.00 17.61 8.24
CA ARG A 96 -20.27 18.80 9.04
C ARG A 96 -19.35 19.93 8.62
N ILE A 97 -19.89 21.13 8.48
CA ILE A 97 -19.08 22.31 8.20
C ILE A 97 -18.93 23.10 9.49
N PHE A 98 -17.69 23.46 9.81
CA PHE A 98 -17.36 24.29 10.95
C PHE A 98 -16.73 25.60 10.51
N HIS A 99 -17.06 26.66 11.24
CA HIS A 99 -16.33 27.91 11.16
C HIS A 99 -15.09 27.85 12.05
N TRP A 100 -13.94 28.22 11.52
CA TRP A 100 -12.71 28.28 12.29
C TRP A 100 -11.85 29.47 11.88
N THR A 101 -11.20 30.10 12.83
CA THR A 101 -10.45 31.35 12.60
C THR A 101 -9.04 31.28 13.17
N GLN A 102 -8.16 32.14 12.63
CA GLN A 102 -6.75 32.20 13.05
C GLN A 102 -6.60 32.47 14.55
N SER A 103 -7.52 33.22 15.17
CA SER A 103 -7.52 33.52 16.61
C SER A 103 -7.82 32.30 17.50
N GLU A 104 -8.38 31.23 16.93
CA GLU A 104 -8.80 30.03 17.65
C GLU A 104 -7.82 28.86 17.49
N ILE A 105 -6.73 29.07 16.74
CA ILE A 105 -5.69 28.06 16.57
C ILE A 105 -5.06 27.77 17.93
N ASN A 106 -5.17 26.51 18.37
CA ASN A 106 -4.47 26.02 19.54
C ASN A 106 -3.14 25.38 19.11
N PRO A 107 -1.98 26.01 19.39
CA PRO A 107 -0.67 25.50 18.95
C PRO A 107 -0.26 24.20 19.65
N LYS A 108 -1.02 23.75 20.66
CA LYS A 108 -0.81 22.48 21.37
C LYS A 108 -1.70 21.35 20.86
N HIS A 109 -2.63 21.62 19.97
CA HIS A 109 -3.56 20.64 19.43
C HIS A 109 -3.24 20.44 17.96
N ASN A 110 -2.26 19.57 17.69
CA ASN A 110 -1.72 19.37 16.36
C ASN A 110 -1.86 17.91 15.92
N ASP A 111 -1.84 17.70 14.60
CA ASP A 111 -1.70 16.39 13.98
C ASP A 111 -0.25 15.87 14.13
N HIS A 112 0.00 14.70 13.55
CA HIS A 112 1.33 14.07 13.60
C HIS A 112 2.44 14.89 12.92
N ASP A 113 2.09 15.75 11.96
CA ASP A 113 3.03 16.63 11.25
C ASP A 113 3.19 18.00 11.93
N HIS A 114 2.61 18.17 13.13
CA HIS A 114 2.57 19.42 13.89
C HIS A 114 1.74 20.53 13.22
N ASN A 115 0.84 20.18 12.29
CA ASN A 115 -0.15 21.14 11.81
C ASN A 115 -1.29 21.26 12.84
N PRO A 116 -1.81 22.45 13.10
CA PRO A 116 -2.95 22.61 14.00
C PRO A 116 -4.18 21.84 13.51
N LEU A 117 -4.75 21.03 14.40
CA LEU A 117 -6.01 20.33 14.14
C LEU A 117 -7.18 21.33 14.21
N PRO A 118 -8.16 21.23 13.30
CA PRO A 118 -9.28 22.16 13.26
C PRO A 118 -10.14 22.18 14.53
N GLY A 119 -10.53 23.37 14.96
CA GLY A 119 -11.46 23.56 16.07
C GLY A 119 -12.90 23.20 15.68
N THR A 120 -13.66 22.65 16.63
CA THR A 120 -15.03 22.12 16.43
C THR A 120 -16.12 22.93 17.14
N HIS A 121 -15.78 24.13 17.64
CA HIS A 121 -16.68 24.94 18.47
C HIS A 121 -17.88 25.52 17.72
N HIS A 122 -17.71 25.87 16.43
CA HIS A 122 -18.72 26.60 15.67
C HIS A 122 -19.26 25.75 14.51
N LEU A 123 -20.15 24.81 14.81
CA LEU A 123 -20.88 24.05 13.79
C LEU A 123 -21.79 24.99 12.99
N LEU A 124 -21.60 25.05 11.67
CA LEU A 124 -22.44 25.84 10.77
C LEU A 124 -23.62 25.01 10.23
N THR A 125 -23.37 23.77 9.82
CA THR A 125 -24.39 22.89 9.24
C THR A 125 -23.94 21.43 9.22
N GLU A 126 -24.88 20.50 9.11
CA GLU A 126 -24.66 19.05 9.03
C GLU A 126 -25.49 18.46 7.89
N SER A 127 -24.91 17.51 7.15
CA SER A 127 -25.59 16.85 6.04
C SER A 127 -26.60 15.81 6.50
N ASN A 128 -27.46 15.39 5.57
CA ASN A 128 -28.14 14.12 5.72
C ASN A 128 -27.11 12.97 5.72
N ARG A 129 -27.54 11.80 6.21
CA ARG A 129 -26.71 10.59 6.19
C ARG A 129 -26.47 10.12 4.76
N LEU A 130 -25.23 9.73 4.50
CA LEU A 130 -24.84 8.92 3.34
C LEU A 130 -24.74 7.46 3.79
N THR A 131 -25.27 6.54 2.99
CA THR A 131 -25.20 5.10 3.26
C THR A 131 -24.45 4.35 2.16
N PHE A 132 -23.91 3.18 2.49
CA PHE A 132 -23.45 2.21 1.50
C PHE A 132 -24.55 1.17 1.27
N ARG A 133 -25.07 1.07 0.04
CA ARG A 133 -26.22 0.21 -0.31
C ARG A 133 -26.05 -1.23 0.17
N PHE A 134 -24.84 -1.76 0.02
CA PHE A 134 -24.48 -3.12 0.40
C PHE A 134 -23.33 -3.15 1.43
N GLY A 135 -23.16 -2.05 2.19
CA GLY A 135 -21.94 -1.81 2.98
C GLY A 135 -21.65 -2.82 4.09
N LEU A 136 -22.66 -3.58 4.53
CA LEU A 136 -22.47 -4.66 5.51
C LEU A 136 -22.27 -6.04 4.86
N ASN A 137 -22.64 -6.18 3.59
CA ASN A 137 -22.91 -7.47 2.97
C ASN A 137 -21.81 -7.90 1.98
N VAL A 138 -21.30 -6.96 1.17
CA VAL A 138 -20.33 -7.26 0.12
C VAL A 138 -18.96 -7.50 0.72
N PRO A 139 -18.29 -8.62 0.37
CA PRO A 139 -16.89 -8.82 0.71
C PRO A 139 -15.98 -7.75 0.10
N GLU A 140 -15.14 -7.17 0.93
CA GLU A 140 -14.10 -6.20 0.54
C GLU A 140 -12.76 -6.62 1.15
N GLN A 141 -11.69 -5.88 0.83
CA GLN A 141 -10.35 -6.13 1.36
C GLN A 141 -9.85 -7.53 0.96
N ILE A 142 -10.21 -7.98 -0.25
CA ILE A 142 -9.89 -9.32 -0.74
C ILE A 142 -8.38 -9.41 -0.98
N HIS A 143 -7.73 -10.35 -0.29
CA HIS A 143 -6.30 -10.57 -0.43
C HIS A 143 -5.91 -12.04 -0.31
N LEU A 144 -4.89 -12.42 -1.07
CA LEU A 144 -4.38 -13.77 -1.18
C LEU A 144 -3.10 -13.96 -0.36
N ALA A 145 -2.84 -15.18 0.10
CA ALA A 145 -1.56 -15.60 0.67
C ALA A 145 -1.34 -17.09 0.42
N PHE A 146 -0.08 -17.53 0.37
CA PHE A 146 0.20 -18.96 0.40
C PHE A 146 -0.12 -19.59 1.76
N THR A 147 -0.33 -20.90 1.77
CA THR A 147 -0.31 -21.72 3.00
C THR A 147 0.99 -22.51 3.08
N ASP A 148 1.12 -23.36 4.11
CA ASP A 148 2.22 -24.34 4.22
C ASP A 148 2.18 -25.40 3.10
N THR A 149 1.02 -25.60 2.47
CA THR A 149 0.83 -26.62 1.44
C THR A 149 0.94 -25.99 0.05
N VAL A 150 1.80 -26.56 -0.82
CA VAL A 150 2.07 -26.01 -2.16
C VAL A 150 0.84 -25.91 -3.07
N ASN A 151 -0.11 -26.84 -2.93
CA ASN A 151 -1.33 -26.93 -3.76
C ASN A 151 -2.54 -26.23 -3.11
N GLU A 152 -2.29 -25.28 -2.21
CA GLU A 152 -3.32 -24.49 -1.54
C GLU A 152 -3.07 -23.00 -1.75
N MET A 153 -4.17 -22.23 -1.82
CA MET A 153 -4.15 -20.78 -1.82
C MET A 153 -5.14 -20.29 -0.76
N ARG A 154 -4.71 -19.41 0.12
CA ARG A 154 -5.57 -18.74 1.09
C ARG A 154 -6.15 -17.49 0.46
N VAL A 155 -7.43 -17.24 0.71
CA VAL A 155 -8.06 -15.94 0.49
C VAL A 155 -8.64 -15.45 1.80
N MET A 156 -8.44 -14.16 2.05
CA MET A 156 -9.01 -13.44 3.17
C MET A 156 -9.76 -12.21 2.67
N PHE A 157 -10.80 -11.81 3.41
CA PHE A 157 -11.66 -10.67 3.08
C PHE A 157 -12.42 -10.20 4.34
N VAL A 158 -13.08 -9.05 4.26
CA VAL A 158 -13.88 -8.47 5.36
C VAL A 158 -15.34 -8.28 4.94
N THR A 159 -16.25 -8.48 5.88
CA THR A 159 -17.67 -8.11 5.77
C THR A 159 -18.14 -7.39 7.05
N GLY A 160 -19.38 -6.87 7.05
CA GLY A 160 -19.97 -6.21 8.22
C GLY A 160 -20.52 -7.16 9.30
N ASP A 161 -20.69 -8.45 9.00
CA ASP A 161 -21.25 -9.45 9.91
C ASP A 161 -20.56 -10.81 9.84
N GLY A 162 -20.70 -11.60 10.91
CA GLY A 162 -20.06 -12.90 11.07
C GLY A 162 -20.87 -14.07 10.51
N GLU A 163 -21.87 -13.84 9.68
CA GLU A 163 -22.62 -14.95 9.07
C GLU A 163 -21.72 -15.76 8.12
N GLU A 164 -22.10 -17.02 7.86
CA GLU A 164 -21.32 -17.91 7.02
C GLU A 164 -21.04 -17.32 5.64
N ARG A 165 -19.80 -17.47 5.20
CA ARG A 165 -19.33 -17.11 3.86
C ARG A 165 -18.60 -18.30 3.28
N VAL A 166 -18.56 -18.38 1.96
CA VAL A 166 -17.85 -19.41 1.24
C VAL A 166 -17.03 -18.80 0.11
N VAL A 167 -16.13 -19.60 -0.43
CA VAL A 167 -15.36 -19.29 -1.62
C VAL A 167 -15.67 -20.32 -2.67
N ARG A 168 -16.01 -19.87 -3.88
CA ARG A 168 -16.17 -20.71 -5.06
C ARG A 168 -15.01 -20.48 -6.00
N TYR A 169 -14.45 -21.54 -6.56
CA TYR A 169 -13.27 -21.45 -7.43
C TYR A 169 -13.23 -22.56 -8.49
N GLY A 170 -12.50 -22.30 -9.57
CA GLY A 170 -12.33 -23.23 -10.68
C GLY A 170 -11.38 -22.68 -11.75
N GLU A 171 -10.96 -23.54 -12.69
CA GLU A 171 -10.02 -23.17 -13.78
C GLU A 171 -10.72 -22.38 -14.90
N VAL A 172 -12.05 -22.45 -14.97
CA VAL A 172 -12.88 -21.77 -15.97
C VAL A 172 -13.75 -20.74 -15.27
N LYS A 173 -13.72 -19.50 -15.73
CA LYS A 173 -14.41 -18.35 -15.11
C LYS A 173 -15.91 -18.59 -14.89
N GLU A 174 -16.57 -19.23 -15.84
CA GLU A 174 -18.00 -19.52 -15.80
C GLU A 174 -18.37 -20.79 -15.00
N LYS A 175 -17.36 -21.54 -14.50
CA LYS A 175 -17.54 -22.82 -13.79
C LYS A 175 -16.73 -22.87 -12.50
N LEU A 176 -17.26 -22.24 -11.45
CA LEU A 176 -16.68 -22.24 -10.10
C LEU A 176 -17.27 -23.38 -9.26
N GLU A 177 -16.95 -24.61 -9.63
CA GLU A 177 -17.58 -25.83 -9.07
C GLU A 177 -17.03 -26.21 -7.69
N ASN A 178 -15.79 -25.83 -7.37
CA ASN A 178 -15.21 -26.12 -6.06
C ASN A 178 -15.66 -25.08 -5.04
N VAL A 179 -16.05 -25.54 -3.84
CA VAL A 179 -16.51 -24.67 -2.75
C VAL A 179 -15.76 -24.98 -1.47
N THR A 180 -15.37 -23.95 -0.74
CA THR A 180 -14.75 -24.05 0.60
C THR A 180 -15.38 -23.04 1.55
N VAL A 181 -15.52 -23.41 2.82
CA VAL A 181 -16.13 -22.54 3.85
C VAL A 181 -15.09 -21.52 4.34
N ALA A 182 -15.51 -20.27 4.47
CA ALA A 182 -14.71 -19.20 5.06
C ALA A 182 -15.05 -19.03 6.54
N ARG A 183 -14.03 -19.01 7.40
CA ARG A 183 -14.18 -18.85 8.85
C ARG A 183 -14.03 -17.39 9.24
N GLY A 184 -15.04 -16.84 9.92
CA GLY A 184 -15.06 -15.45 10.39
C GLY A 184 -14.44 -15.27 11.78
N PHE A 185 -13.70 -14.19 11.98
CA PHE A 185 -13.11 -13.77 13.25
C PHE A 185 -12.94 -12.25 13.28
N ARG A 186 -12.84 -11.68 14.48
CA ARG A 186 -12.71 -10.23 14.70
C ARG A 186 -11.93 -9.93 15.96
N TYR A 187 -11.52 -8.67 16.11
CA TYR A 187 -11.04 -8.12 17.36
C TYR A 187 -12.02 -7.06 17.88
N GLU A 188 -11.94 -6.77 19.18
CA GLU A 188 -12.81 -5.82 19.88
C GLU A 188 -11.96 -4.73 20.52
N LEU A 189 -12.61 -3.62 20.92
CA LEU A 189 -11.99 -2.48 21.59
C LEU A 189 -11.09 -2.92 22.76
N LYS A 190 -11.58 -3.88 23.56
CA LYS A 190 -10.89 -4.40 24.76
C LYS A 190 -9.60 -5.19 24.45
N HIS A 191 -9.40 -5.61 23.20
CA HIS A 191 -8.20 -6.34 22.79
C HIS A 191 -7.05 -5.38 22.46
N MET A 192 -7.33 -4.11 22.19
CA MET A 192 -6.31 -3.08 21.95
C MET A 192 -5.60 -2.72 23.27
N CYS A 193 -4.29 -2.51 23.21
CA CYS A 193 -3.48 -2.24 24.39
C CYS A 193 -3.72 -0.87 25.01
N HIS A 194 -3.95 0.17 24.19
CA HIS A 194 -4.11 1.53 24.70
C HIS A 194 -4.70 2.49 23.65
N ALA A 195 -4.96 3.73 24.06
CA ALA A 195 -5.31 4.84 23.17
C ALA A 195 -4.11 5.24 22.27
N PRO A 196 -4.35 5.69 21.02
CA PRO A 196 -5.68 5.92 20.44
C PRO A 196 -6.47 4.66 20.06
N ALA A 197 -5.83 3.50 19.88
CA ALA A 197 -6.47 2.27 19.40
C ALA A 197 -7.70 1.82 20.22
N ASN A 198 -7.67 1.97 21.54
CA ASN A 198 -8.77 1.57 22.43
C ASN A 198 -9.71 2.73 22.85
N SER A 199 -9.64 3.85 22.14
CA SER A 199 -10.41 5.06 22.47
C SER A 199 -11.34 5.48 21.34
N THR A 200 -12.37 6.27 21.65
CA THR A 200 -13.41 6.66 20.68
C THR A 200 -12.88 7.46 19.49
N ILE A 201 -11.74 8.13 19.63
CA ILE A 201 -11.10 8.86 18.54
C ILE A 201 -10.45 7.93 17.51
N GLY A 202 -9.88 6.79 17.92
CA GLY A 202 -9.15 5.87 17.04
C GLY A 202 -9.93 4.59 16.66
N TRP A 203 -10.79 4.11 17.55
CA TRP A 203 -11.53 2.87 17.37
C TRP A 203 -12.73 3.02 16.43
N ARG A 204 -12.85 2.11 15.48
CA ARG A 204 -14.01 1.83 14.63
C ARG A 204 -14.17 0.32 14.56
N ASP A 205 -15.41 -0.14 14.37
CA ASP A 205 -15.67 -1.57 14.24
C ASP A 205 -14.94 -2.12 13.00
N PRO A 206 -14.05 -3.12 13.15
CA PRO A 206 -13.27 -3.65 12.03
C PRO A 206 -14.08 -4.59 11.13
N GLY A 207 -15.34 -4.87 11.46
CA GLY A 207 -16.14 -5.89 10.82
C GLY A 207 -15.71 -7.30 11.22
N TRP A 208 -15.90 -8.23 10.30
CA TRP A 208 -15.51 -9.63 10.45
C TRP A 208 -14.52 -9.99 9.34
N SER A 209 -13.32 -10.40 9.74
CA SER A 209 -12.30 -10.95 8.83
C SER A 209 -12.60 -12.42 8.59
N PHE A 210 -12.64 -12.83 7.32
CA PHE A 210 -12.87 -14.20 6.90
C PHE A 210 -11.60 -14.81 6.33
N ASP A 211 -11.41 -16.10 6.58
CA ASP A 211 -10.30 -16.89 6.08
C ASP A 211 -10.81 -18.17 5.44
N ALA A 212 -10.39 -18.42 4.21
CA ALA A 212 -10.69 -19.66 3.49
C ALA A 212 -9.47 -20.18 2.74
N VAL A 213 -9.39 -21.50 2.59
CA VAL A 213 -8.31 -22.16 1.85
C VAL A 213 -8.90 -22.91 0.67
N MET A 214 -8.50 -22.50 -0.54
CA MET A 214 -8.73 -23.21 -1.80
C MET A 214 -7.68 -24.31 -1.93
N LYS A 215 -8.10 -25.54 -2.24
CA LYS A 215 -7.27 -26.75 -2.12
C LYS A 215 -7.17 -27.51 -3.42
N ASN A 216 -6.23 -28.45 -3.46
CA ASN A 216 -6.02 -29.37 -4.60
C ASN A 216 -5.74 -28.62 -5.90
N LEU A 217 -5.07 -27.47 -5.82
CA LEU A 217 -4.71 -26.66 -6.97
C LEU A 217 -3.58 -27.31 -7.75
N GLN A 218 -3.71 -27.39 -9.07
CA GLN A 218 -2.58 -27.73 -9.93
C GLN A 218 -1.56 -26.59 -9.86
N GLN A 219 -0.27 -26.89 -9.88
CA GLN A 219 0.78 -25.88 -9.76
C GLN A 219 0.91 -25.05 -11.05
N GLY A 220 1.05 -23.73 -10.93
CA GLY A 220 1.26 -22.82 -12.07
C GLY A 220 0.05 -22.68 -13.01
N VAL A 221 -1.16 -22.93 -12.49
CA VAL A 221 -2.40 -22.86 -13.26
C VAL A 221 -3.22 -21.66 -12.81
N LYS A 222 -3.87 -21.00 -13.76
CA LYS A 222 -4.80 -19.90 -13.48
C LYS A 222 -6.12 -20.44 -12.92
N TYR A 223 -6.53 -19.92 -11.77
CA TYR A 223 -7.81 -20.18 -11.14
C TYR A 223 -8.62 -18.89 -11.04
N TYR A 224 -9.93 -19.00 -11.24
CA TYR A 224 -10.91 -17.96 -10.96
C TYR A 224 -11.57 -18.24 -9.62
N TYR A 225 -11.94 -17.19 -8.89
CA TYR A 225 -12.63 -17.34 -7.62
C TYR A 225 -13.59 -16.18 -7.31
N GLN A 226 -14.57 -16.46 -6.45
CA GLN A 226 -15.46 -15.48 -5.83
C GLN A 226 -15.62 -15.79 -4.35
N VAL A 227 -15.75 -14.75 -3.55
CA VAL A 227 -16.03 -14.85 -2.11
C VAL A 227 -17.41 -14.26 -1.81
N GLY A 228 -18.12 -14.80 -0.83
CA GLY A 228 -19.44 -14.27 -0.44
C GLY A 228 -20.43 -15.35 -0.01
N SER A 229 -21.71 -15.08 -0.22
CA SER A 229 -22.79 -16.04 -0.03
C SER A 229 -24.01 -15.69 -0.88
N GLU A 230 -24.90 -16.65 -1.13
CA GLU A 230 -26.13 -16.37 -1.90
C GLU A 230 -27.06 -15.37 -1.22
N LEU A 231 -27.10 -15.37 0.13
CA LEU A 231 -27.99 -14.52 0.91
C LEU A 231 -27.46 -13.09 1.07
N ARG A 232 -26.13 -12.91 1.08
CA ARG A 232 -25.48 -11.60 1.33
C ARG A 232 -24.79 -11.03 0.09
N GLY A 233 -24.71 -11.80 -0.99
CA GLY A 233 -24.08 -11.37 -2.24
C GLY A 233 -22.65 -11.86 -2.37
N TRP A 234 -22.15 -11.74 -3.60
CA TRP A 234 -20.83 -12.20 -4.03
C TRP A 234 -19.95 -11.02 -4.40
N SER A 235 -18.64 -11.19 -4.25
CA SER A 235 -17.64 -10.34 -4.90
C SER A 235 -17.73 -10.47 -6.43
N GLU A 236 -17.04 -9.57 -7.13
CA GLU A 236 -16.67 -9.81 -8.53
C GLU A 236 -15.83 -11.10 -8.66
N ILE A 237 -15.76 -11.67 -9.87
CA ILE A 237 -14.86 -12.81 -10.13
C ILE A 237 -13.42 -12.31 -10.23
N HIS A 238 -12.57 -12.78 -9.34
CA HIS A 238 -11.13 -12.55 -9.35
C HIS A 238 -10.40 -13.76 -9.96
N SER A 239 -9.10 -13.62 -10.20
CA SER A 239 -8.25 -14.74 -10.64
C SER A 239 -6.82 -14.61 -10.15
N PHE A 240 -6.16 -15.75 -9.94
CA PHE A 240 -4.76 -15.84 -9.56
C PHE A 240 -4.08 -17.01 -10.28
N VAL A 241 -2.74 -17.00 -10.34
CA VAL A 241 -1.94 -18.15 -10.75
C VAL A 241 -1.47 -18.89 -9.50
N SER A 242 -1.77 -20.19 -9.41
CA SER A 242 -1.39 -21.01 -8.26
C SER A 242 0.14 -21.16 -8.14
N ARG A 243 0.60 -21.43 -6.92
CA ARG A 243 2.03 -21.60 -6.61
C ARG A 243 2.65 -22.71 -7.47
N ASN A 244 3.84 -22.45 -8.00
CA ASN A 244 4.66 -23.44 -8.69
C ASN A 244 6.05 -23.50 -8.07
N GLU A 245 6.33 -24.56 -7.31
CA GLU A 245 7.63 -24.77 -6.67
C GLU A 245 8.69 -25.29 -7.65
N ASN A 246 8.26 -25.78 -8.81
CA ASN A 246 9.12 -26.33 -9.85
C ASN A 246 9.32 -25.35 -11.01
N SER A 247 8.85 -24.10 -10.87
CA SER A 247 9.06 -23.06 -11.86
C SER A 247 10.55 -22.78 -12.04
N GLU A 248 11.00 -22.66 -13.28
CA GLU A 248 12.35 -22.20 -13.61
C GLU A 248 12.52 -20.70 -13.40
N GLU A 249 11.43 -19.95 -13.21
CA GLU A 249 11.43 -18.51 -12.96
C GLU A 249 10.67 -18.19 -11.66
N THR A 250 11.22 -17.27 -10.87
CA THR A 250 10.59 -16.69 -9.67
C THR A 250 10.48 -15.19 -9.86
N LEU A 251 9.27 -14.65 -9.64
CA LEU A 251 8.98 -13.23 -9.76
C LEU A 251 8.41 -12.71 -8.43
N ALA A 252 8.97 -11.61 -7.91
CA ALA A 252 8.43 -10.96 -6.73
C ALA A 252 8.53 -9.43 -6.80
N PHE A 253 7.59 -8.75 -6.16
CA PHE A 253 7.58 -7.31 -5.93
C PHE A 253 7.73 -7.06 -4.43
N MET A 254 8.79 -6.37 -4.01
CA MET A 254 9.24 -6.41 -2.62
C MET A 254 9.56 -5.00 -2.13
N PHE A 255 9.07 -4.67 -0.94
CA PHE A 255 9.22 -3.32 -0.37
C PHE A 255 8.81 -3.29 1.12
N GLY A 256 9.22 -2.26 1.86
CA GLY A 256 8.74 -1.97 3.22
C GLY A 256 8.17 -0.55 3.30
N ASP A 257 7.43 -0.27 4.38
CA ASP A 257 7.12 1.10 4.80
C ASP A 257 6.24 1.86 3.79
N MET A 258 5.23 1.20 3.23
CA MET A 258 4.38 1.82 2.19
C MET A 258 3.40 2.82 2.79
N GLY A 259 2.73 2.43 3.89
CA GLY A 259 1.60 3.17 4.41
C GLY A 259 0.43 3.23 3.43
N CYS A 260 -0.41 4.24 3.61
CA CYS A 260 -1.62 4.41 2.82
C CYS A 260 -1.96 5.89 2.66
N ALA A 261 -2.43 6.25 1.47
CA ALA A 261 -2.99 7.57 1.19
C ALA A 261 -4.46 7.65 1.62
N THR A 262 -4.89 8.82 2.07
CA THR A 262 -6.30 9.09 2.38
C THR A 262 -6.80 10.25 1.50
N PRO A 263 -8.04 10.21 1.00
CA PRO A 263 -8.57 11.28 0.14
C PRO A 263 -8.90 12.58 0.89
N TYR A 264 -8.54 12.65 2.17
CA TYR A 264 -8.79 13.73 3.12
C TYR A 264 -7.63 13.79 4.13
N LYS A 265 -7.51 14.91 4.85
CA LYS A 265 -6.55 15.04 5.97
C LYS A 265 -7.11 14.35 7.21
N THR A 266 -6.26 13.88 8.12
CA THR A 266 -6.69 13.22 9.37
C THR A 266 -5.65 13.46 10.49
N TYR A 267 -5.78 12.78 11.64
CA TYR A 267 -4.88 12.93 12.80
C TYR A 267 -3.46 12.43 12.53
N ILE A 268 -3.33 11.48 11.63
CA ILE A 268 -2.05 11.00 11.11
C ILE A 268 -1.88 11.49 9.68
N ARG A 269 -0.61 11.62 9.28
CA ARG A 269 -0.26 11.86 7.89
C ARG A 269 -0.66 10.65 7.03
N GLY A 270 -1.25 10.92 5.87
CA GLY A 270 -1.46 9.92 4.82
C GLY A 270 -0.34 9.98 3.79
N GLU A 271 -0.02 8.83 3.20
CA GLU A 271 1.18 8.63 2.39
C GLU A 271 0.84 8.60 0.90
N GLU A 272 0.64 9.77 0.29
CA GLU A 272 0.25 9.93 -1.13
C GLU A 272 1.15 9.15 -2.11
N GLU A 273 2.44 9.05 -1.81
CA GLU A 273 3.43 8.34 -2.62
C GLU A 273 3.16 6.83 -2.72
N SER A 274 2.44 6.27 -1.75
CA SER A 274 2.00 4.88 -1.78
C SER A 274 1.10 4.57 -2.99
N LEU A 275 0.32 5.55 -3.47
CA LEU A 275 -0.54 5.40 -4.66
C LEU A 275 0.30 5.14 -5.91
N SER A 276 1.41 5.86 -6.08
CA SER A 276 2.33 5.68 -7.20
C SER A 276 3.00 4.32 -7.14
N THR A 277 3.41 3.86 -5.96
CA THR A 277 3.99 2.52 -5.77
C THR A 277 3.01 1.42 -6.16
N VAL A 278 1.76 1.50 -5.68
CA VAL A 278 0.69 0.54 -6.05
C VAL A 278 0.41 0.58 -7.55
N LYS A 279 0.32 1.77 -8.15
CA LYS A 279 0.08 1.94 -9.59
C LYS A 279 1.13 1.21 -10.44
N TRP A 280 2.42 1.36 -10.13
CA TRP A 280 3.49 0.76 -10.92
C TRP A 280 3.60 -0.76 -10.71
N ILE A 281 3.41 -1.23 -9.47
CA ILE A 281 3.35 -2.68 -9.21
C ILE A 281 2.18 -3.31 -9.97
N LEU A 282 1.01 -2.65 -9.98
CA LEU A 282 -0.14 -3.14 -10.73
C LEU A 282 0.14 -3.21 -12.24
N ARG A 283 0.74 -2.16 -12.82
CA ARG A 283 1.20 -2.17 -14.23
C ARG A 283 2.11 -3.37 -14.50
N ASP A 284 3.10 -3.58 -13.64
CA ASP A 284 4.10 -4.64 -13.84
C ASP A 284 3.49 -6.04 -13.70
N ILE A 285 2.57 -6.24 -12.74
CA ILE A 285 1.80 -7.49 -12.61
C ILE A 285 0.96 -7.74 -13.86
N GLU A 286 0.27 -6.73 -14.38
CA GLU A 286 -0.55 -6.87 -15.59
C GLU A 286 0.30 -7.19 -16.83
N ALA A 287 1.52 -6.67 -16.89
CA ALA A 287 2.47 -6.97 -17.95
C ALA A 287 3.01 -8.41 -17.92
N LEU A 288 2.91 -9.12 -16.78
CA LEU A 288 3.33 -10.53 -16.69
C LEU A 288 2.43 -11.48 -17.50
N GLY A 289 1.18 -11.09 -17.75
CA GLY A 289 0.19 -11.93 -18.40
C GLY A 289 -0.49 -12.92 -17.44
N ASP A 290 -1.16 -13.92 -18.02
CA ASP A 290 -2.07 -14.83 -17.32
C ASP A 290 -1.42 -16.17 -16.88
N ASP A 291 -0.18 -16.42 -17.31
CA ASP A 291 0.54 -17.68 -17.13
C ASP A 291 1.69 -17.60 -16.11
N LYS A 292 2.05 -16.39 -15.68
CA LYS A 292 3.14 -16.15 -14.75
C LYS A 292 2.64 -15.83 -13.35
N GLY A 293 3.02 -16.67 -12.38
CA GLY A 293 2.82 -16.40 -10.96
C GLY A 293 3.86 -15.42 -10.42
N ALA A 294 3.42 -14.46 -9.62
CA ALA A 294 4.27 -13.57 -8.84
C ALA A 294 3.87 -13.60 -7.36
N VAL A 295 4.60 -12.87 -6.53
CA VAL A 295 4.29 -12.64 -5.12
C VAL A 295 4.64 -11.21 -4.74
N VAL A 296 3.85 -10.60 -3.85
CA VAL A 296 4.21 -9.35 -3.18
C VAL A 296 4.76 -9.65 -1.80
N SER A 297 5.85 -8.98 -1.44
CA SER A 297 6.45 -9.02 -0.11
C SER A 297 6.51 -7.62 0.50
N HIS A 298 5.67 -7.36 1.51
CA HIS A 298 5.61 -6.10 2.24
C HIS A 298 6.23 -6.27 3.64
N ILE A 299 7.48 -5.85 3.80
CA ILE A 299 8.32 -6.23 4.94
C ILE A 299 8.19 -5.28 6.16
N GLY A 300 6.96 -5.10 6.63
CA GLY A 300 6.62 -4.37 7.86
C GLY A 300 6.32 -2.89 7.65
N ASP A 301 5.75 -2.29 8.69
CA ASP A 301 5.19 -0.94 8.68
C ASP A 301 4.14 -0.77 7.57
N ILE A 302 3.04 -1.47 7.77
CA ILE A 302 2.10 -1.82 6.72
C ILE A 302 1.23 -0.62 6.33
N SER A 303 0.38 -0.16 7.25
CA SER A 303 -0.61 0.89 7.00
C SER A 303 -0.29 2.22 7.67
N TYR A 304 0.57 2.20 8.70
CA TYR A 304 0.73 3.29 9.66
C TYR A 304 -0.57 3.75 10.33
N ALA A 305 -1.57 2.85 10.47
CA ALA A 305 -2.81 3.17 11.16
C ALA A 305 -2.60 3.68 12.60
N ARG A 306 -1.63 3.09 13.33
CA ARG A 306 -1.16 3.58 14.64
C ARG A 306 -2.32 3.87 15.60
N GLY A 307 -3.30 2.98 15.62
CA GLY A 307 -4.49 3.05 16.47
C GLY A 307 -5.67 3.81 15.87
N TYR A 308 -5.55 4.39 14.67
CA TYR A 308 -6.67 4.94 13.91
C TYR A 308 -7.19 3.89 12.93
N SER A 309 -8.07 3.03 13.43
CA SER A 309 -8.50 1.78 12.78
C SER A 309 -9.00 1.90 11.34
N TRP A 310 -9.65 3.00 10.95
CA TRP A 310 -10.14 3.18 9.57
C TRP A 310 -9.02 3.26 8.53
N ILE A 311 -7.80 3.58 8.94
CA ILE A 311 -6.63 3.60 8.06
C ILE A 311 -6.27 2.19 7.59
N TRP A 312 -6.56 1.16 8.39
CA TRP A 312 -6.47 -0.22 7.90
C TRP A 312 -7.45 -0.47 6.75
N ASP A 313 -8.67 0.08 6.81
CA ASP A 313 -9.66 -0.09 5.75
C ASP A 313 -9.23 0.64 4.47
N GLU A 314 -8.70 1.87 4.58
CA GLU A 314 -8.12 2.61 3.47
C GLU A 314 -6.94 1.85 2.84
N PHE A 315 -6.04 1.30 3.68
CA PHE A 315 -4.90 0.52 3.22
C PHE A 315 -5.33 -0.71 2.41
N PHE A 316 -6.28 -1.49 2.94
CA PHE A 316 -6.75 -2.69 2.25
C PHE A 316 -7.52 -2.35 0.96
N ALA A 317 -8.29 -1.26 0.95
CA ALA A 317 -8.92 -0.75 -0.27
C ALA A 317 -7.88 -0.39 -1.34
N GLN A 318 -6.77 0.24 -0.92
CA GLN A 318 -5.69 0.64 -1.81
C GLN A 318 -4.96 -0.58 -2.42
N ILE A 319 -4.73 -1.65 -1.66
CA ILE A 319 -3.97 -2.82 -2.14
C ILE A 319 -4.82 -3.91 -2.80
N GLU A 320 -6.13 -3.95 -2.58
CA GLU A 320 -7.03 -5.00 -3.11
C GLU A 320 -6.89 -5.26 -4.62
N PRO A 321 -6.69 -4.27 -5.51
CA PRO A 321 -6.45 -4.51 -6.93
C PRO A 321 -5.23 -5.39 -7.23
N ILE A 322 -4.22 -5.36 -6.35
CA ILE A 322 -3.03 -6.22 -6.40
C ILE A 322 -3.27 -7.51 -5.62
N ALA A 323 -3.69 -7.38 -4.36
CA ALA A 323 -3.71 -8.48 -3.39
C ALA A 323 -4.78 -9.54 -3.72
N SER A 324 -5.83 -9.17 -4.48
CA SER A 324 -6.83 -10.10 -5.02
C SER A 324 -6.32 -10.92 -6.23
N LYS A 325 -5.20 -10.53 -6.84
CA LYS A 325 -4.60 -11.21 -8.01
C LYS A 325 -3.35 -12.00 -7.65
N VAL A 326 -2.57 -11.49 -6.70
CA VAL A 326 -1.23 -11.99 -6.35
C VAL A 326 -1.13 -12.16 -4.83
N PRO A 327 -0.54 -13.26 -4.33
CA PRO A 327 -0.28 -13.47 -2.91
C PRO A 327 0.50 -12.31 -2.29
N TYR A 328 -0.02 -11.77 -1.19
CA TYR A 328 0.52 -10.61 -0.48
C TYR A 328 1.07 -11.05 0.88
N HIS A 329 2.38 -11.23 0.96
CA HIS A 329 3.08 -11.67 2.16
C HIS A 329 3.63 -10.49 2.95
N VAL A 330 3.66 -10.63 4.28
CA VAL A 330 4.02 -9.53 5.20
C VAL A 330 5.07 -9.94 6.25
N CYS A 331 5.92 -9.00 6.66
CA CYS A 331 6.60 -9.02 7.97
C CYS A 331 5.85 -8.11 8.94
N ILE A 332 6.03 -8.33 10.24
CA ILE A 332 5.58 -7.39 11.26
C ILE A 332 6.63 -6.28 11.45
N GLY A 333 6.20 -5.02 11.47
CA GLY A 333 7.04 -3.87 11.79
C GLY A 333 6.73 -3.25 13.15
N ASN A 334 7.48 -2.22 13.53
CA ASN A 334 7.30 -1.55 14.81
C ASN A 334 5.97 -0.78 14.87
N HIS A 335 5.46 -0.28 13.74
CA HIS A 335 4.16 0.37 13.70
C HIS A 335 2.97 -0.60 13.82
N GLU A 336 3.20 -1.90 13.66
CA GLU A 336 2.19 -2.91 14.01
C GLU A 336 2.34 -3.37 15.46
N TYR A 337 3.58 -3.53 15.97
CA TYR A 337 3.84 -4.25 17.22
C TYR A 337 4.15 -3.35 18.42
N ASP A 338 5.00 -2.34 18.29
CA ASP A 338 5.68 -1.75 19.44
C ASP A 338 4.74 -1.05 20.39
N TRP A 339 4.76 -1.53 21.64
CA TRP A 339 4.07 -0.93 22.76
C TRP A 339 4.81 -1.21 24.07
N PRO A 340 4.78 -0.34 25.09
CA PRO A 340 5.63 -0.51 26.27
C PRO A 340 5.32 -1.74 27.12
N MET A 341 4.14 -2.35 26.92
CA MET A 341 3.65 -3.55 27.62
C MET A 341 3.90 -4.86 26.86
N GLN A 342 4.56 -4.81 25.69
CA GLN A 342 4.83 -6.03 24.91
C GLN A 342 5.68 -7.03 25.73
N PRO A 343 5.41 -8.34 25.64
CA PRO A 343 6.12 -9.34 26.45
C PRO A 343 7.62 -9.40 26.15
N TRP A 344 8.01 -9.19 24.89
CA TRP A 344 9.41 -9.08 24.53
C TRP A 344 9.85 -7.62 24.47
N LYS A 345 10.52 -7.20 25.54
CA LYS A 345 11.09 -5.86 25.69
C LYS A 345 12.39 -5.98 26.49
N PRO A 346 13.49 -6.41 25.87
CA PRO A 346 14.73 -6.62 26.60
C PRO A 346 15.30 -5.29 27.11
N ASP A 347 15.92 -5.29 28.29
CA ASP A 347 16.43 -4.07 28.94
C ASP A 347 17.32 -3.22 28.03
N TRP A 348 18.17 -3.88 27.23
CA TRP A 348 19.12 -3.25 26.29
C TRP A 348 18.46 -2.56 25.07
N ALA A 349 17.17 -2.81 24.82
CA ALA A 349 16.38 -2.14 23.80
C ALA A 349 15.02 -1.67 24.33
N SER A 350 14.85 -1.50 25.65
CA SER A 350 13.58 -1.11 26.26
C SER A 350 13.03 0.23 25.76
N TYR A 351 13.92 1.13 25.31
CA TYR A 351 13.60 2.42 24.69
C TYR A 351 13.19 2.31 23.20
N VAL A 352 13.42 1.16 22.57
CA VAL A 352 12.96 0.86 21.21
C VAL A 352 11.46 0.57 21.22
N TYR A 353 10.96 -0.20 22.19
CA TYR A 353 9.53 -0.52 22.36
C TYR A 353 8.73 0.64 22.94
N GLY A 354 8.62 1.69 22.11
CA GLY A 354 7.92 2.93 22.39
C GLY A 354 6.42 2.79 22.19
N LYS A 355 5.83 3.76 21.49
CA LYS A 355 4.38 3.83 21.23
C LYS A 355 4.06 3.82 19.74
N ASP A 356 4.95 3.24 18.95
CA ASP A 356 4.95 3.38 17.50
C ASP A 356 3.65 2.83 16.89
N SER A 357 3.11 1.74 17.46
CA SER A 357 1.82 1.14 17.08
C SER A 357 0.56 1.88 17.53
N GLY A 358 0.68 2.93 18.35
CA GLY A 358 -0.48 3.68 18.86
C GLY A 358 -1.51 2.84 19.65
N GLY A 359 -1.03 1.76 20.28
CA GLY A 359 -1.83 0.90 21.15
C GLY A 359 -2.45 -0.30 20.44
N GLU A 360 -2.14 -0.52 19.15
CA GLU A 360 -2.60 -1.70 18.39
C GLU A 360 -1.94 -3.01 18.83
N CYS A 361 -0.66 -2.93 19.21
CA CYS A 361 0.12 -4.02 19.80
C CYS A 361 0.03 -5.37 19.07
N GLY A 362 0.01 -5.33 17.73
CA GLY A 362 0.02 -6.48 16.84
C GLY A 362 -1.37 -7.05 16.52
N VAL A 363 -2.44 -6.55 17.15
CA VAL A 363 -3.78 -7.16 17.03
C VAL A 363 -4.39 -7.00 15.64
N PRO A 364 -4.48 -5.80 15.02
CA PRO A 364 -5.04 -5.65 13.68
C PRO A 364 -4.22 -6.42 12.64
N TYR A 365 -2.89 -6.34 12.68
CA TYR A 365 -1.98 -7.13 11.83
C TYR A 365 -2.28 -8.63 11.92
N SER A 366 -2.44 -9.14 13.13
CA SER A 366 -2.68 -10.56 13.39
C SER A 366 -4.03 -11.01 12.90
N VAL A 367 -5.07 -10.19 12.99
CA VAL A 367 -6.42 -10.56 12.52
C VAL A 367 -6.57 -10.36 11.02
N LYS A 368 -6.02 -9.28 10.47
CA LYS A 368 -6.22 -8.92 9.07
C LYS A 368 -5.34 -9.73 8.11
N PHE A 369 -4.26 -10.35 8.57
CA PHE A 369 -3.41 -11.25 7.76
C PHE A 369 -3.31 -12.66 8.35
N ASN A 370 -3.04 -13.65 7.49
CA ASN A 370 -2.72 -15.02 7.91
C ASN A 370 -1.68 -15.64 6.96
N MET A 371 -0.45 -15.74 7.46
CA MET A 371 0.70 -16.21 6.71
C MET A 371 0.92 -17.72 6.90
N PRO A 372 1.78 -18.37 6.10
CA PRO A 372 2.25 -19.73 6.37
C PRO A 372 2.80 -19.87 7.79
N GLY A 373 2.82 -21.10 8.29
CA GLY A 373 3.27 -21.44 9.63
C GLY A 373 2.25 -21.07 10.71
N ASN A 374 2.71 -21.14 11.95
CA ASN A 374 1.89 -20.95 13.15
C ASN A 374 2.60 -20.12 14.23
N SER A 375 3.57 -19.31 13.82
CA SER A 375 4.33 -18.48 14.75
C SER A 375 3.41 -17.47 15.44
N SER A 376 3.42 -17.51 16.77
CA SER A 376 2.67 -16.56 17.59
C SER A 376 3.35 -16.29 18.93
N GLU A 377 3.09 -15.10 19.46
CA GLU A 377 3.46 -14.67 20.81
C GLU A 377 2.26 -13.97 21.46
N ASP A 378 2.20 -14.01 22.79
CA ASP A 378 1.16 -13.31 23.53
C ASP A 378 1.29 -11.79 23.34
N THR A 379 0.17 -11.07 23.38
CA THR A 379 0.14 -9.59 23.29
C THR A 379 0.38 -8.91 24.63
N GLY A 380 0.48 -9.68 25.72
CA GLY A 380 0.49 -9.16 27.09
C GLY A 380 -0.88 -8.68 27.61
N MET A 381 -1.94 -8.77 26.79
CA MET A 381 -3.31 -8.38 27.15
C MET A 381 -4.17 -9.58 27.55
N VAL A 382 -5.08 -9.37 28.50
CA VAL A 382 -6.02 -10.42 28.95
C VAL A 382 -7.09 -10.64 27.87
N ASN A 383 -7.15 -11.87 27.31
CA ASN A 383 -8.13 -12.32 26.30
C ASN A 383 -8.04 -11.67 24.90
N GLY A 384 -6.94 -11.00 24.55
CA GLY A 384 -6.69 -10.56 23.16
C GLY A 384 -6.21 -11.71 22.27
N PRO A 385 -6.39 -11.63 20.93
CA PRO A 385 -5.76 -12.59 20.03
C PRO A 385 -4.24 -12.48 20.14
N GLN A 386 -3.55 -13.61 20.02
CA GLN A 386 -2.09 -13.64 20.00
C GLN A 386 -1.56 -12.88 18.78
N THR A 387 -0.37 -12.28 18.93
CA THR A 387 0.33 -11.73 17.78
C THR A 387 0.84 -12.89 16.93
N ARG A 388 0.36 -13.04 15.69
CA ARG A 388 0.78 -14.11 14.78
C ARG A 388 1.51 -13.58 13.55
N ASN A 389 1.87 -14.45 12.61
CA ASN A 389 2.59 -14.11 11.37
C ASN A 389 3.98 -13.51 11.65
N LEU A 390 4.69 -14.04 12.66
CA LEU A 390 5.94 -13.46 13.15
C LEU A 390 7.16 -13.95 12.35
N TYR A 391 7.21 -15.24 12.04
CA TYR A 391 8.25 -15.86 11.25
C TYR A 391 7.71 -17.10 10.54
N TYR A 392 8.10 -17.28 9.28
CA TYR A 392 7.63 -18.35 8.41
C TYR A 392 8.49 -18.40 7.13
N SER A 393 8.34 -19.46 6.33
CA SER A 393 9.11 -19.63 5.10
C SER A 393 8.30 -20.34 4.01
N TYR A 394 8.71 -20.21 2.76
CA TYR A 394 8.15 -20.96 1.64
C TYR A 394 9.07 -20.93 0.40
N ASP A 395 9.02 -22.02 -0.39
CA ASP A 395 9.67 -22.11 -1.71
C ASP A 395 8.79 -21.55 -2.84
N MET A 396 9.36 -20.77 -3.76
CA MET A 396 8.71 -20.46 -5.03
C MET A 396 9.74 -20.45 -6.15
N GLY A 397 9.56 -21.32 -7.14
CA GLY A 397 10.55 -21.55 -8.20
C GLY A 397 11.94 -21.81 -7.66
N SER A 398 12.89 -20.92 -8.00
CA SER A 398 14.30 -21.02 -7.62
C SER A 398 14.68 -20.34 -6.30
N VAL A 399 13.71 -19.80 -5.56
CA VAL A 399 13.95 -19.03 -4.33
C VAL A 399 13.23 -19.66 -3.14
N HIS A 400 13.95 -19.79 -2.03
CA HIS A 400 13.37 -20.06 -0.72
C HIS A 400 13.31 -18.74 0.06
N PHE A 401 12.09 -18.30 0.39
CA PHE A 401 11.83 -17.07 1.12
C PHE A 401 11.68 -17.36 2.60
N VAL A 402 12.33 -16.54 3.44
CA VAL A 402 12.27 -16.63 4.90
C VAL A 402 11.88 -15.28 5.47
N TYR A 403 10.82 -15.24 6.25
CA TYR A 403 10.30 -14.06 6.92
C TYR A 403 10.64 -14.15 8.41
N ILE A 404 11.15 -13.07 8.97
CA ILE A 404 11.50 -12.95 10.39
C ILE A 404 10.86 -11.69 10.99
N SER A 405 10.65 -11.72 12.30
CA SER A 405 10.22 -10.60 13.11
C SER A 405 11.42 -10.01 13.84
N THR A 406 11.68 -8.72 13.57
CA THR A 406 12.65 -7.92 14.31
C THR A 406 12.07 -7.33 15.60
N GLU A 407 10.77 -7.50 15.81
CA GLU A 407 10.02 -6.96 16.94
C GLU A 407 9.76 -7.99 18.05
N THR A 408 10.17 -9.24 17.86
CA THR A 408 10.04 -10.34 18.84
C THR A 408 11.36 -11.07 19.05
N ASP A 409 11.43 -11.96 20.06
CA ASP A 409 12.68 -12.59 20.48
C ASP A 409 13.38 -13.39 19.38
N PHE A 410 14.42 -12.80 18.80
CA PHE A 410 15.28 -13.41 17.80
C PHE A 410 16.61 -13.94 18.38
N LEU A 411 16.81 -13.83 19.70
CA LEU A 411 18.08 -14.20 20.32
C LEU A 411 18.29 -15.72 20.28
N LYS A 412 19.57 -16.12 20.33
CA LYS A 412 19.95 -17.54 20.38
C LYS A 412 19.31 -18.24 21.57
N GLY A 413 18.59 -19.32 21.29
CA GLY A 413 17.82 -20.09 22.28
C GLY A 413 16.32 -19.82 22.25
N GLY A 414 15.87 -18.73 21.61
CA GLY A 414 14.46 -18.43 21.39
C GLY A 414 13.79 -19.32 20.33
N LYS A 415 12.46 -19.25 20.25
CA LYS A 415 11.65 -20.03 19.28
C LYS A 415 11.97 -19.61 17.85
N GLN A 416 12.00 -18.30 17.58
CA GLN A 416 12.31 -17.75 16.26
C GLN A 416 13.71 -18.14 15.78
N TYR A 417 14.73 -18.02 16.64
CA TYR A 417 16.09 -18.45 16.29
C TYR A 417 16.13 -19.93 15.92
N SER A 418 15.42 -20.77 16.69
CA SER A 418 15.36 -22.21 16.45
C SER A 418 14.67 -22.55 15.13
N PHE A 419 13.60 -21.83 14.80
CA PHE A 419 12.94 -21.88 13.50
C PHE A 419 13.91 -21.52 12.37
N ILE A 420 14.52 -20.33 12.41
CA ILE A 420 15.44 -19.84 11.37
C ILE A 420 16.59 -20.84 11.16
N LYS A 421 17.17 -21.35 12.24
CA LYS A 421 18.25 -22.35 12.15
C LYS A 421 17.78 -23.61 11.43
N SER A 422 16.66 -24.19 11.86
CA SER A 422 16.14 -25.44 11.30
C SER A 422 15.72 -25.29 9.84
N ASP A 423 15.07 -24.17 9.52
CA ASP A 423 14.59 -23.84 8.19
C ASP A 423 15.76 -23.71 7.21
N LEU A 424 16.73 -22.85 7.53
CA LEU A 424 17.92 -22.64 6.70
C LEU A 424 18.78 -23.90 6.52
N GLU A 425 18.92 -24.73 7.56
CA GLU A 425 19.66 -26.00 7.50
C GLU A 425 18.93 -27.06 6.65
N SER A 426 17.62 -26.88 6.36
CA SER A 426 16.80 -27.81 5.58
C SER A 426 16.68 -27.49 4.09
N VAL A 427 17.14 -26.30 3.66
CA VAL A 427 16.97 -25.83 2.28
C VAL A 427 17.66 -26.75 1.28
N ASN A 428 16.90 -27.28 0.32
CA ASN A 428 17.44 -28.02 -0.81
C ASN A 428 17.93 -27.05 -1.89
N ARG A 429 19.23 -26.73 -1.87
CA ARG A 429 19.87 -25.80 -2.82
C ARG A 429 19.82 -26.23 -4.28
N SER A 430 19.61 -27.51 -4.58
CA SER A 430 19.41 -27.96 -5.96
C SER A 430 18.02 -27.56 -6.50
N LYS A 431 17.04 -27.37 -5.62
CA LYS A 431 15.69 -26.88 -5.96
C LYS A 431 15.64 -25.36 -5.85
N THR A 432 16.09 -24.80 -4.73
CA THR A 432 16.10 -23.36 -4.47
C THR A 432 17.54 -22.89 -4.23
N PRO A 433 18.32 -22.62 -5.29
CA PRO A 433 19.70 -22.18 -5.14
C PRO A 433 19.81 -20.88 -4.33
N PHE A 434 18.79 -20.02 -4.43
CA PHE A 434 18.74 -18.74 -3.75
C PHE A 434 17.90 -18.78 -2.48
N VAL A 435 18.39 -18.14 -1.41
CA VAL A 435 17.65 -17.93 -0.16
C VAL A 435 17.57 -16.44 0.11
N VAL A 436 16.35 -15.95 0.29
CA VAL A 436 16.06 -14.55 0.59
C VAL A 436 15.44 -14.45 1.98
N VAL A 437 16.21 -13.90 2.92
CA VAL A 437 15.73 -13.60 4.29
C VAL A 437 15.21 -12.18 4.34
N GLN A 438 14.11 -11.95 5.06
CA GLN A 438 13.42 -10.67 5.10
C GLN A 438 12.97 -10.35 6.53
N GLY A 439 13.26 -9.13 6.98
CA GLY A 439 12.82 -8.60 8.26
C GLY A 439 12.60 -7.11 8.19
N HIS A 440 11.98 -6.51 9.21
CA HIS A 440 11.64 -5.09 9.15
C HIS A 440 12.84 -4.19 9.51
N ARG A 441 13.35 -4.22 10.74
CA ARG A 441 14.47 -3.37 11.16
C ARG A 441 15.79 -3.82 10.51
N PRO A 442 16.59 -2.94 9.90
CA PRO A 442 17.74 -3.34 9.10
C PRO A 442 18.93 -3.77 9.95
N MET A 443 19.50 -4.94 9.65
CA MET A 443 20.77 -5.39 10.24
C MET A 443 21.94 -4.47 9.87
N TYR A 444 22.00 -4.06 8.61
CA TYR A 444 22.96 -3.09 8.10
C TYR A 444 22.24 -1.89 7.50
N THR A 445 22.65 -0.70 7.93
CA THR A 445 22.25 0.59 7.35
C THR A 445 23.33 1.60 7.69
N THR A 446 23.58 2.56 6.80
CA THR A 446 24.40 3.73 7.13
C THR A 446 23.58 4.91 7.64
N SER A 447 22.27 4.75 7.84
CA SER A 447 21.44 5.74 8.53
C SER A 447 21.83 5.86 10.01
N THR A 448 21.81 7.09 10.53
CA THR A 448 22.22 7.44 11.90
C THR A 448 21.13 7.25 12.94
N LYS A 449 20.07 6.49 12.66
CA LYS A 449 19.06 6.17 13.68
C LYS A 449 19.72 5.43 14.85
N VAL A 450 20.07 6.18 15.90
CA VAL A 450 20.75 5.66 17.09
C VAL A 450 19.84 4.69 17.84
N ARG A 451 18.51 4.89 17.76
CA ARG A 451 17.49 4.10 18.47
C ARG A 451 17.64 2.60 18.21
N ASP A 452 17.94 2.18 16.98
CA ASP A 452 17.92 0.75 16.64
C ASP A 452 19.30 0.10 16.66
N THR A 453 20.33 0.82 17.12
CA THR A 453 21.72 0.32 17.18
C THR A 453 21.86 -0.96 18.00
N ALA A 454 21.19 -1.04 19.15
CA ALA A 454 21.28 -2.21 20.01
C ALA A 454 20.63 -3.45 19.36
N ILE A 455 19.49 -3.27 18.70
CA ILE A 455 18.80 -4.33 17.94
C ILE A 455 19.70 -4.83 16.81
N ARG A 456 20.30 -3.92 16.04
CA ARG A 456 21.27 -4.25 14.98
C ARG A 456 22.44 -5.09 15.47
N GLN A 457 23.08 -4.65 16.55
CA GLN A 457 24.21 -5.35 17.14
C GLN A 457 23.82 -6.78 17.57
N LYS A 458 22.62 -6.95 18.12
CA LYS A 458 22.11 -8.27 18.53
C LYS A 458 21.74 -9.15 17.35
N MET A 459 21.22 -8.60 16.26
CA MET A 459 21.02 -9.37 15.02
C MET A 459 22.35 -9.83 14.42
N ILE A 460 23.38 -8.98 14.40
CA ILE A 460 24.74 -9.37 13.97
C ILE A 460 25.30 -10.47 14.89
N GLU A 461 25.13 -10.36 16.20
CA GLU A 461 25.64 -11.36 17.15
C GLU A 461 24.93 -12.73 17.04
N HIS A 462 23.60 -12.73 16.85
CA HIS A 462 22.80 -13.94 16.93
C HIS A 462 22.38 -14.49 15.56
N LEU A 463 21.91 -13.67 14.63
CA LEU A 463 21.33 -14.14 13.36
C LEU A 463 22.36 -14.23 12.23
N GLU A 464 23.29 -13.28 12.11
CA GLU A 464 24.28 -13.28 11.03
C GLU A 464 25.09 -14.59 10.95
N PRO A 465 25.52 -15.23 12.06
CA PRO A 465 26.20 -16.52 11.99
C PRO A 465 25.37 -17.62 11.32
N LEU A 466 24.04 -17.61 11.47
CA LEU A 466 23.15 -18.55 10.78
C LEU A 466 23.09 -18.23 9.28
N PHE A 467 23.03 -16.95 8.92
CA PHE A 467 22.95 -16.50 7.53
C PHE A 467 24.23 -16.83 6.76
N VAL A 468 25.38 -16.54 7.36
CA VAL A 468 26.72 -16.86 6.83
C VAL A 468 26.90 -18.37 6.69
N LYS A 469 26.64 -19.14 7.77
CA LYS A 469 26.83 -20.60 7.77
C LYS A 469 26.00 -21.29 6.69
N ASN A 470 24.76 -20.84 6.48
CA ASN A 470 23.83 -21.47 5.56
C ASN A 470 23.83 -20.83 4.17
N ASN A 471 24.76 -19.91 3.86
CA ASN A 471 24.82 -19.20 2.57
C ASN A 471 23.49 -18.54 2.20
N VAL A 472 22.93 -17.71 3.08
CA VAL A 472 21.83 -16.81 2.69
C VAL A 472 22.32 -15.93 1.54
N THR A 473 21.53 -15.82 0.47
CA THR A 473 21.92 -15.07 -0.73
C THR A 473 21.71 -13.59 -0.50
N VAL A 474 20.49 -13.24 -0.07
CA VAL A 474 20.06 -11.86 0.13
C VAL A 474 19.35 -11.73 1.47
N ALA A 475 19.61 -10.63 2.18
CA ALA A 475 18.85 -10.21 3.34
C ALA A 475 18.24 -8.81 3.10
N LEU A 476 16.91 -8.74 3.10
CA LEU A 476 16.14 -7.53 2.82
C LEU A 476 15.56 -6.93 4.09
N TRP A 477 15.56 -5.60 4.16
CA TRP A 477 15.18 -4.84 5.35
C TRP A 477 14.32 -3.62 5.01
N GLY A 478 13.34 -3.27 5.85
CA GLY A 478 12.55 -2.04 5.76
C GLY A 478 13.04 -0.97 6.74
N HIS A 479 12.10 -0.29 7.41
CA HIS A 479 12.22 0.63 8.57
C HIS A 479 12.95 1.95 8.34
N VAL A 480 13.99 1.93 7.53
CA VAL A 480 14.72 3.12 7.08
C VAL A 480 14.15 3.48 5.73
N HIS A 481 13.56 4.68 5.63
CA HIS A 481 12.73 5.04 4.47
C HIS A 481 13.54 5.47 3.24
N ARG A 482 14.43 4.57 2.80
CA ARG A 482 15.43 4.75 1.75
C ARG A 482 15.74 3.42 1.08
N TYR A 483 16.26 3.52 -0.14
CA TYR A 483 16.96 2.42 -0.77
C TYR A 483 18.45 2.48 -0.42
N GLU A 484 19.01 1.37 0.06
CA GLU A 484 20.47 1.24 0.26
C GLU A 484 20.91 -0.19 -0.03
N ARG A 485 21.89 -0.36 -0.91
CA ARG A 485 22.48 -1.66 -1.22
C ARG A 485 23.91 -1.75 -0.72
N PHE A 486 24.25 -2.86 -0.08
CA PHE A 486 25.58 -3.13 0.44
C PHE A 486 26.38 -4.06 -0.48
N CYS A 487 27.71 -4.05 -0.31
CA CYS A 487 28.56 -5.14 -0.78
C CYS A 487 28.10 -6.48 -0.15
N PRO A 488 28.48 -7.65 -0.69
CA PRO A 488 28.45 -8.89 0.10
C PRO A 488 29.14 -8.62 1.44
N ILE A 489 28.44 -8.74 2.56
CA ILE A 489 28.95 -8.26 3.84
C ILE A 489 28.73 -9.27 4.96
N SER A 490 29.73 -9.44 5.80
CA SER A 490 29.60 -10.14 7.08
C SER A 490 30.49 -9.47 8.13
N ASN A 491 29.99 -9.36 9.35
CA ASN A 491 30.69 -8.72 10.46
C ASN A 491 31.33 -7.36 10.05
N ASN A 492 30.53 -6.51 9.39
CA ASN A 492 30.94 -5.20 8.86
C ASN A 492 32.08 -5.21 7.80
N THR A 493 32.46 -6.37 7.26
CA THR A 493 33.54 -6.52 6.28
C THR A 493 32.98 -6.99 4.95
N CYS A 494 33.36 -6.32 3.85
CA CYS A 494 32.95 -6.77 2.51
C CYS A 494 33.66 -8.08 2.15
N GLY A 495 32.89 -9.07 1.71
CA GLY A 495 33.36 -10.28 1.06
C GLY A 495 33.50 -10.08 -0.45
N GLU A 496 34.36 -10.89 -1.08
CA GLU A 496 34.51 -10.91 -2.54
C GLU A 496 33.35 -11.63 -3.25
N ARG A 497 32.65 -12.52 -2.53
CA ARG A 497 31.53 -13.35 -3.00
C ARG A 497 30.40 -13.33 -1.98
N TRP A 498 29.20 -13.68 -2.42
CA TRP A 498 28.04 -13.73 -1.51
C TRP A 498 28.02 -14.97 -0.61
N GLN A 499 28.64 -16.09 -1.01
CA GLN A 499 28.75 -17.25 -0.13
C GLN A 499 29.58 -16.90 1.10
N GLY A 500 28.99 -17.11 2.28
CA GLY A 500 29.55 -16.67 3.55
C GLY A 500 29.47 -15.16 3.81
N SER A 501 28.86 -14.35 2.95
CA SER A 501 28.66 -12.91 3.13
C SER A 501 27.43 -12.44 2.34
N PRO A 502 26.21 -12.60 2.87
CA PRO A 502 24.99 -12.26 2.14
C PRO A 502 25.00 -10.84 1.57
N VAL A 503 24.27 -10.60 0.49
CA VAL A 503 24.01 -9.24 0.02
C VAL A 503 22.88 -8.64 0.86
N HIS A 504 23.09 -7.47 1.46
CA HIS A 504 22.08 -6.78 2.24
C HIS A 504 21.50 -5.59 1.48
N LEU A 505 20.17 -5.41 1.53
CA LEU A 505 19.49 -4.25 0.99
C LEU A 505 18.47 -3.68 2.00
N VAL A 506 18.45 -2.36 2.13
CA VAL A 506 17.35 -1.61 2.75
C VAL A 506 16.40 -1.18 1.63
N ILE A 507 15.12 -1.51 1.78
CA ILE A 507 14.06 -1.37 0.78
C ILE A 507 12.78 -0.73 1.37
N GLY A 508 12.94 0.13 2.38
CA GLY A 508 11.84 0.79 3.09
C GLY A 508 11.28 2.05 2.40
N MET A 509 11.44 2.18 1.08
CA MET A 509 11.12 3.40 0.33
C MET A 509 9.77 3.34 -0.37
N ALA A 510 8.78 2.60 0.12
CA ALA A 510 7.55 2.38 -0.64
C ALA A 510 6.54 3.54 -0.59
N GLY A 511 6.63 4.44 0.38
CA GLY A 511 5.76 5.61 0.44
C GLY A 511 5.85 6.44 1.71
N LYS A 512 6.27 5.86 2.84
CA LYS A 512 6.35 6.61 4.08
C LYS A 512 7.45 7.68 4.04
N ASP A 513 7.14 8.86 4.59
CA ASP A 513 7.97 10.06 4.73
C ASP A 513 9.48 9.85 4.60
N THR A 514 10.08 10.68 3.75
CA THR A 514 11.52 10.74 3.59
C THR A 514 12.24 10.97 4.92
N GLN A 515 13.06 10.02 5.36
CA GLN A 515 13.90 10.16 6.55
C GLN A 515 15.28 10.75 6.21
N PRO A 516 15.97 11.41 7.17
CA PRO A 516 17.33 11.89 6.97
C PRO A 516 18.27 10.77 6.51
N ILE A 517 19.22 11.19 5.69
CA ILE A 517 19.48 10.53 4.41
C ILE A 517 20.38 9.32 4.60
N TRP A 518 21.52 9.50 5.24
CA TRP A 518 22.50 8.50 5.69
C TRP A 518 23.41 9.21 6.71
N GLU A 519 24.49 8.59 7.17
CA GLU A 519 25.54 9.24 7.98
C GLU A 519 25.88 10.63 7.43
N PRO A 520 25.62 11.72 8.17
CA PRO A 520 25.82 13.06 7.66
C PRO A 520 27.28 13.48 7.78
N ARG A 521 27.69 14.51 7.03
CA ARG A 521 29.03 15.09 7.21
C ARG A 521 29.12 15.81 8.56
N PRO A 522 30.23 15.68 9.31
CA PRO A 522 30.41 16.38 10.59
C PRO A 522 30.19 17.91 10.51
N ASN A 523 30.55 18.52 9.38
CA ASN A 523 30.46 19.96 9.16
C ASN A 523 29.24 20.39 8.32
N HIS A 524 28.47 19.45 7.77
CA HIS A 524 27.28 19.73 6.95
C HIS A 524 26.21 18.67 7.25
N PRO A 525 25.41 18.87 8.31
CA PRO A 525 24.51 17.83 8.84
C PRO A 525 23.38 17.45 7.85
N ASP A 526 23.10 18.30 6.86
CA ASP A 526 22.02 18.09 5.90
C ASP A 526 22.44 17.29 4.65
N VAL A 527 23.73 16.92 4.53
CA VAL A 527 24.25 16.16 3.39
C VAL A 527 24.94 14.87 3.84
N PRO A 528 24.83 13.78 3.06
CA PRO A 528 25.46 12.51 3.42
C PRO A 528 27.00 12.62 3.38
N ILE A 529 27.64 11.79 4.19
CA ILE A 529 29.08 11.63 4.28
C ILE A 529 29.68 11.35 2.90
N PHE A 530 30.79 12.02 2.62
CA PHE A 530 31.53 11.85 1.37
C PHE A 530 33.03 11.68 1.65
N PRO A 531 33.72 10.72 1.00
CA PRO A 531 33.15 9.73 0.07
C PRO A 531 32.15 8.78 0.77
N GLN A 532 31.23 8.20 -0.01
CA GLN A 532 30.31 7.19 0.49
C GLN A 532 31.11 6.04 1.13
N PRO A 533 30.69 5.48 2.29
CA PRO A 533 31.39 4.36 2.91
C PRO A 533 31.44 3.18 1.95
N ALA A 534 32.62 2.60 1.70
CA ALA A 534 32.84 1.57 0.68
C ALA A 534 31.91 0.34 0.79
N ARG A 535 31.39 0.05 2.00
CA ARG A 535 30.43 -1.04 2.23
C ARG A 535 29.03 -0.75 1.70
N SER A 536 28.65 0.52 1.59
CA SER A 536 27.41 1.01 1.00
C SER A 536 27.71 1.23 -0.48
N MET A 537 27.14 0.43 -1.36
CA MET A 537 27.46 0.41 -2.79
C MET A 537 26.56 1.36 -3.59
N TYR A 538 25.27 1.40 -3.24
CA TYR A 538 24.30 2.29 -3.87
C TYR A 538 23.31 2.81 -2.84
N ARG A 539 22.83 4.05 -3.07
CA ARG A 539 21.93 4.79 -2.20
C ARG A 539 20.90 5.51 -3.07
N GLY A 540 19.61 5.26 -2.82
CA GLY A 540 18.48 5.89 -3.50
C GLY A 540 17.60 6.65 -2.51
N GLY A 541 17.34 7.93 -2.80
CA GLY A 541 16.47 8.79 -2.00
C GLY A 541 15.00 8.76 -2.42
N GLU A 542 14.73 8.31 -3.64
CA GLU A 542 13.41 8.28 -4.25
C GLU A 542 12.56 7.14 -3.71
N PHE A 543 11.24 7.31 -3.77
CA PHE A 543 10.32 6.23 -3.44
C PHE A 543 10.28 5.17 -4.55
N GLY A 544 9.88 3.95 -4.22
CA GLY A 544 9.90 2.83 -5.16
C GLY A 544 9.75 1.46 -4.52
N TYR A 545 10.03 0.43 -5.31
CA TYR A 545 9.97 -0.98 -4.91
C TYR A 545 11.07 -1.79 -5.58
N ILE A 546 11.26 -3.02 -5.13
CA ILE A 546 12.18 -3.98 -5.75
C ILE A 546 11.39 -4.96 -6.61
N ARG A 547 11.87 -5.17 -7.83
CA ARG A 547 11.49 -6.30 -8.67
C ARG A 547 12.57 -7.38 -8.57
N LEU A 548 12.18 -8.57 -8.12
CA LEU A 548 13.02 -9.76 -8.09
C LEU A 548 12.67 -10.65 -9.28
N VAL A 549 13.69 -11.07 -10.02
CA VAL A 549 13.61 -12.12 -11.05
C VAL A 549 14.72 -13.13 -10.80
N ALA A 550 14.38 -14.41 -10.62
CA ALA A 550 15.38 -15.44 -10.40
C ALA A 550 15.12 -16.71 -11.21
N ASN A 551 16.18 -17.36 -11.64
CA ASN A 551 16.17 -18.72 -12.18
C ASN A 551 17.20 -19.60 -11.44
N LYS A 552 17.64 -20.72 -12.00
CA LYS A 552 18.64 -21.58 -11.33
C LYS A 552 20.06 -21.01 -11.34
N GLU A 553 20.35 -20.11 -12.28
CA GLU A 553 21.69 -19.60 -12.54
C GLU A 553 21.92 -18.24 -11.87
N LYS A 554 20.89 -17.41 -11.79
CA LYS A 554 20.99 -16.03 -11.28
C LYS A 554 19.73 -15.51 -10.61
N LEU A 555 19.92 -14.57 -9.69
CA LEU A 555 18.91 -13.75 -9.04
C LEU A 555 19.20 -12.29 -9.33
N THR A 556 18.23 -11.57 -9.89
CA THR A 556 18.33 -10.13 -10.21
C THR A 556 17.37 -9.35 -9.32
N LEU A 557 17.86 -8.30 -8.68
CA LEU A 557 17.05 -7.30 -7.98
C LEU A 557 17.16 -5.97 -8.74
N SER A 558 16.02 -5.42 -9.14
CA SER A 558 15.93 -4.09 -9.75
C SER A 558 15.18 -3.15 -8.83
N TYR A 559 15.78 -2.01 -8.49
CA TYR A 559 15.11 -0.91 -7.81
C TYR A 559 14.35 -0.07 -8.83
N VAL A 560 13.02 -0.08 -8.76
CA VAL A 560 12.13 0.69 -9.62
C VAL A 560 11.64 1.92 -8.87
N GLY A 561 11.88 3.11 -9.42
CA GLY A 561 11.43 4.39 -8.86
C GLY A 561 9.93 4.58 -9.12
N ASN A 562 9.16 5.00 -8.12
CA ASN A 562 7.72 5.23 -8.30
C ASN A 562 7.39 6.59 -8.95
N HIS A 563 8.38 7.49 -9.06
CA HIS A 563 8.21 8.81 -9.67
C HIS A 563 8.19 8.73 -11.20
N ASP A 564 8.90 7.76 -11.80
CA ASP A 564 9.02 7.57 -13.25
C ASP A 564 8.66 6.15 -13.72
N GLY A 565 8.68 5.15 -12.83
CA GLY A 565 8.42 3.75 -13.17
C GLY A 565 9.62 3.05 -13.83
N GLU A 566 10.82 3.66 -13.75
CA GLU A 566 12.06 3.19 -14.36
C GLU A 566 12.99 2.53 -13.34
N VAL A 567 14.00 1.80 -13.84
CA VAL A 567 14.99 1.10 -13.00
C VAL A 567 16.18 2.02 -12.70
N HIS A 568 16.48 2.23 -11.41
CA HIS A 568 17.54 3.13 -10.93
C HIS A 568 18.78 2.40 -10.41
N ASP A 569 18.64 1.14 -9.98
CA ASP A 569 19.76 0.29 -9.57
C ASP A 569 19.45 -1.18 -9.89
N VAL A 570 20.50 -1.93 -10.26
CA VAL A 570 20.42 -3.36 -10.53
C VAL A 570 21.59 -4.09 -9.86
N VAL A 571 21.27 -5.19 -9.18
CA VAL A 571 22.24 -6.18 -8.74
C VAL A 571 21.86 -7.56 -9.24
N GLU A 572 22.80 -8.22 -9.88
CA GLU A 572 22.71 -9.60 -10.34
C GLU A 572 23.62 -10.48 -9.50
N ILE A 573 23.06 -11.54 -8.92
CA ILE A 573 23.74 -12.47 -8.03
C ILE A 573 23.74 -13.84 -8.69
N LEU A 574 24.91 -14.30 -9.11
CA LEU A 574 25.07 -15.59 -9.78
C LEU A 574 25.15 -16.72 -8.75
N ALA A 575 24.55 -17.87 -9.07
CA ALA A 575 24.66 -19.07 -8.26
C ALA A 575 26.13 -19.54 -8.08
N SER A 576 27.00 -19.18 -9.04
CA SER A 576 28.45 -19.41 -8.98
C SER A 576 29.18 -18.64 -7.87
N GLY A 577 28.57 -17.56 -7.35
CA GLY A 577 29.11 -16.75 -6.26
C GLY A 577 29.41 -15.30 -6.56
N GLU A 578 29.41 -14.92 -7.83
CA GLU A 578 29.69 -13.55 -8.26
C GLU A 578 28.48 -12.64 -8.04
N VAL A 579 28.77 -11.39 -7.68
CA VAL A 579 27.77 -10.32 -7.54
C VAL A 579 28.15 -9.20 -8.49
N ILE A 580 27.31 -9.00 -9.49
CA ILE A 580 27.50 -8.01 -10.55
C ILE A 580 26.59 -6.83 -10.23
N SER A 581 27.17 -5.66 -10.02
CA SER A 581 26.45 -4.41 -9.80
C SER A 581 26.56 -3.55 -11.05
N GLY A 582 25.48 -2.90 -11.47
CA GLY A 582 25.52 -1.99 -12.61
C GLY A 582 24.41 -0.95 -12.58
N SER A 583 24.82 0.30 -12.77
CA SER A 583 24.04 1.40 -13.37
C SER A 583 25.05 2.25 -14.16
N ASP A 584 25.60 1.70 -15.24
CA ASP A 584 26.60 2.42 -16.04
C ASP A 584 25.93 3.53 -16.85
N ASP A 585 25.72 4.68 -16.20
CA ASP A 585 25.68 5.99 -16.85
C ASP A 585 27.12 6.52 -17.00
N ASP A 586 27.99 5.71 -17.62
CA ASP A 586 29.29 6.15 -18.07
C ASP A 586 29.42 5.77 -19.55
N GLY A 587 29.28 6.77 -20.42
CA GLY A 587 29.33 6.64 -21.87
C GLY A 587 30.70 6.19 -22.41
N LYS A 588 31.07 4.93 -22.16
CA LYS A 588 32.15 4.23 -22.86
C LYS A 588 31.80 2.77 -23.07
N ASP A 589 31.63 2.44 -24.35
CA ASP A 589 31.66 1.09 -24.91
C ASP A 589 32.65 0.18 -24.18
N SER A 590 32.13 -0.81 -23.47
CA SER A 590 32.83 -2.08 -23.27
C SER A 590 31.94 -3.22 -23.74
N ASN A 591 32.29 -3.73 -24.93
CA ASN A 591 31.74 -4.94 -25.53
C ASN A 591 31.74 -6.11 -24.54
N ILE A 592 30.58 -6.48 -24.03
CA ILE A 592 30.30 -7.82 -23.51
C ILE A 592 29.05 -8.30 -24.24
N GLU A 593 29.25 -9.20 -25.21
CA GLU A 593 28.18 -9.87 -25.95
C GLU A 593 27.33 -10.70 -24.98
N SER A 594 26.22 -10.12 -24.53
CA SER A 594 25.15 -10.79 -23.81
C SER A 594 23.99 -11.01 -24.77
N LYS A 595 23.79 -12.26 -25.19
CA LYS A 595 22.62 -12.70 -25.95
C LYS A 595 21.37 -12.66 -25.07
N SER A 596 20.79 -11.47 -24.93
CA SER A 596 19.48 -11.24 -24.30
C SER A 596 18.69 -10.16 -25.06
N GLU A 597 18.89 -10.04 -26.37
CA GLU A 597 18.24 -9.02 -27.21
C GLU A 597 17.02 -9.51 -28.01
N PHE A 598 16.52 -10.72 -27.75
CA PHE A 598 15.46 -11.29 -28.59
C PHE A 598 14.01 -10.88 -28.26
N ALA A 599 13.77 -10.13 -27.18
CA ALA A 599 12.41 -9.68 -26.83
C ALA A 599 12.20 -8.18 -27.10
N VAL A 600 13.21 -7.33 -26.89
CA VAL A 600 13.05 -5.86 -26.95
C VAL A 600 12.99 -5.35 -28.40
N LEU A 601 13.72 -5.97 -29.33
CA LEU A 601 13.76 -5.54 -30.73
C LEU A 601 12.43 -5.75 -31.48
N TRP A 602 11.68 -6.80 -31.20
CA TRP A 602 10.38 -7.02 -31.84
C TRP A 602 9.30 -6.03 -31.40
N TYR A 603 9.32 -5.58 -30.14
CA TYR A 603 8.35 -4.58 -29.67
C TYR A 603 8.63 -3.20 -30.27
N ILE A 604 9.90 -2.82 -30.43
CA ILE A 604 10.29 -1.55 -31.04
C ILE A 604 9.99 -1.55 -32.55
N GLU A 605 10.25 -2.64 -33.27
CA GLU A 605 9.86 -2.76 -34.67
C GLU A 605 8.34 -2.79 -34.86
N GLY A 606 7.61 -3.54 -34.03
CA GLY A 606 6.14 -3.64 -34.10
C GLY A 606 5.43 -2.31 -33.83
N ALA A 607 5.86 -1.58 -32.80
CA ALA A 607 5.31 -0.26 -32.48
C ALA A 607 5.67 0.78 -33.55
N SER A 608 6.89 0.74 -34.09
CA SER A 608 7.32 1.63 -35.16
C SER A 608 6.53 1.39 -36.46
N VAL A 609 6.23 0.13 -36.79
CA VAL A 609 5.41 -0.23 -37.97
C VAL A 609 3.96 0.20 -37.79
N MET A 610 3.38 0.10 -36.58
CA MET A 610 2.01 0.58 -36.32
C MET A 610 1.92 2.11 -36.40
N VAL A 611 2.88 2.84 -35.84
CA VAL A 611 2.91 4.31 -35.91
C VAL A 611 3.12 4.78 -37.36
N LEU A 612 4.02 4.14 -38.12
CA LEU A 612 4.17 4.38 -39.55
C LEU A 612 2.88 4.07 -40.31
N GLY A 613 2.18 2.98 -40.00
CA GLY A 613 0.91 2.62 -40.63
C GLY A 613 -0.20 3.65 -40.40
N VAL A 614 -0.31 4.20 -39.19
CA VAL A 614 -1.27 5.26 -38.84
C VAL A 614 -0.93 6.57 -39.57
N ILE A 615 0.34 6.94 -39.61
CA ILE A 615 0.81 8.13 -40.33
C ILE A 615 0.58 7.99 -41.84
N LEU A 616 0.92 6.83 -42.43
CA LEU A 616 0.70 6.57 -43.85
C LEU A 616 -0.80 6.56 -44.20
N GLY A 617 -1.64 5.97 -43.34
CA GLY A 617 -3.10 5.97 -43.48
C GLY A 617 -3.69 7.39 -43.45
N TYR A 618 -3.19 8.25 -42.55
CA TYR A 618 -3.56 9.66 -42.47
C TYR A 618 -3.20 10.42 -43.77
N PHE A 619 -1.98 10.23 -44.30
CA PHE A 619 -1.57 10.88 -45.54
C PHE A 619 -2.32 10.36 -46.77
N ILE A 620 -2.53 9.04 -46.90
CA ILE A 620 -3.29 8.46 -48.02
C ILE A 620 -4.76 8.95 -48.00
N GLY A 621 -5.38 9.05 -46.82
CA GLY A 621 -6.72 9.62 -46.64
C GLY A 621 -6.78 11.12 -47.01
N PHE A 622 -5.76 11.89 -46.61
CA PHE A 622 -5.68 13.32 -46.90
C PHE A 622 -5.49 13.62 -48.40
N PHE A 623 -4.63 12.87 -49.09
CA PHE A 623 -4.39 13.05 -50.54
C PHE A 623 -5.54 12.50 -51.42
N SER A 624 -6.22 11.42 -51.00
CA SER A 624 -7.39 10.91 -51.72
C SER A 624 -8.59 11.87 -51.65
N ARG A 625 -8.72 12.63 -50.57
CA ARG A 625 -9.75 13.66 -50.41
C ARG A 625 -9.43 14.91 -51.24
N LYS A 626 -8.16 15.32 -51.33
CA LYS A 626 -7.72 16.46 -52.17
C LYS A 626 -7.81 16.19 -53.68
N LYS A 627 -7.70 14.92 -54.10
CA LYS A 627 -7.82 14.52 -55.51
C LYS A 627 -9.27 14.47 -56.01
N LYS A 628 -10.25 14.50 -55.11
CA LYS A 628 -11.69 14.53 -55.45
C LYS A 628 -12.25 15.95 -55.63
N GLU A 629 -11.49 16.97 -55.23
CA GLU A 629 -11.90 18.40 -55.28
C GLU A 629 -11.26 19.20 -56.43
N SER A 630 -10.52 18.57 -57.34
CA SER A 630 -9.94 19.26 -58.51
C SER A 630 -10.13 18.46 -59.82
N GLY A 631 -11.29 18.66 -60.47
CA GLY A 631 -11.52 18.15 -61.82
C GLY A 631 -12.95 18.32 -62.34
N THR A 632 -13.17 19.36 -63.15
CA THR A 632 -14.26 19.57 -64.15
C THR A 632 -15.67 19.85 -63.59
N GLY A 633 -16.44 20.88 -63.99
CA GLY A 633 -16.33 21.85 -65.08
C GLY A 633 -17.64 21.94 -65.88
N SER A 634 -18.43 23.00 -65.62
CA SER A 634 -19.37 23.70 -66.53
C SER A 634 -20.89 23.40 -66.59
N SER A 635 -21.63 24.49 -66.29
CA SER A 635 -22.91 25.00 -66.82
C SER A 635 -24.24 24.28 -66.57
N SER A 636 -25.15 24.92 -65.85
CA SER A 636 -26.15 25.87 -66.39
C SER A 636 -27.38 26.01 -65.47
N ASN A 637 -27.85 27.25 -65.33
CA ASN A 637 -29.21 27.72 -65.00
C ASN A 637 -30.17 26.86 -64.14
N GLY A 638 -30.70 27.49 -63.09
CA GLY A 638 -32.09 27.21 -62.67
C GLY A 638 -32.40 27.44 -61.20
N ARG A 639 -33.03 28.59 -60.93
CA ARG A 639 -33.98 28.89 -59.84
C ARG A 639 -34.31 27.74 -58.87
N TRP A 640 -34.09 27.98 -57.57
CA TRP A 640 -34.81 27.30 -56.51
C TRP A 640 -35.95 28.18 -55.99
N ILE A 641 -37.17 27.66 -56.11
CA ILE A 641 -38.40 28.21 -55.54
C ILE A 641 -38.49 27.74 -54.08
N GLN A 642 -38.82 28.69 -53.22
CA GLN A 642 -39.14 28.54 -51.81
C GLN A 642 -40.65 28.22 -51.67
N VAL A 643 -41.05 27.23 -50.86
CA VAL A 643 -42.33 27.28 -50.13
C VAL A 643 -42.21 26.55 -48.78
N LYS A 644 -42.81 27.21 -47.79
CA LYS A 644 -42.95 26.97 -46.35
C LYS A 644 -44.12 26.04 -45.98
N ASN A 645 -44.10 25.60 -44.71
CA ASN A 645 -45.23 25.25 -43.81
C ASN A 645 -46.02 23.96 -44.17
N GLU A 646 -46.63 23.19 -43.26
CA GLU A 646 -47.18 23.44 -41.91
C GLU A 646 -47.43 22.07 -41.21
N GLU A 647 -47.52 22.09 -39.88
CA GLU A 647 -48.28 21.20 -38.97
C GLU A 647 -48.30 19.66 -39.16
N THR A 648 -47.69 18.90 -38.24
CA THR A 648 -48.38 18.21 -37.12
C THR A 648 -47.38 17.60 -36.15
#